data_AF-A0A7C4BUS3-F1
#
_entry.id   AF-A0A7C4BUS3-F1
#
_cell.length_a   1.000
_cell.length_b   1.000
_cell.length_c   1.000
_cell.angle_alpha   90.00
_cell.angle_beta   90.00
_cell.angle_gamma   90.00
#
_symmetry.space_group_name_H-M   'P 1'
#
loop_
_entity.id
_entity.type
_entity.pdbx_description
1 polymer ?
#
loop_
_entity_poly.entity_id
_entity_poly.type
_entity_poly.pdbx_seq_one_letter_code
_entity_poly.pdbx_strand_id
1 'polypeptide(L)'
;MRSFILMLAALPAAGGVPENTLTLRSAGAAENHHPVSFARTFAKGEIRGYAMPLINGAPPLYWQNDNVQRHRDGRSSCSITLITNTTPPQVTCPNHGFLSGEYVTISGTQRYNGRHKITYWTRDKFFLADAAGNGVESSGTATGPGGGSLRHATISFIVDLPASTESVTISFTSSHWRTSDPNYASPSAADLLNFNGGVWGAAQEWSQTGVTTRTANARTMIANGQYKLWLDGPAVWQAVVEDETASGATDFSILCTSNCSGDYSSATWMDSTGRANHPWFILTFWRNWPGVQIAYGADHNATSEPRDQRWTLALKSGAALETTKHSGTYTFYFGTRWIWPNAHLVNPAGWDGAAPVRHSLDHNANYLRYSKAIPFYDNIDVSGNIATDYANWLAADKTLGYGSGVMSKAMPTTGGRPDLGLIPRWYAVWLLAAGDPRYDEIAFGQADLSGHIPTHYRETSTNSPYAKYLDLDGSGAAANDSGSPSSYNRPVSLDARPGFYAAEPFRTDAPDYLTPVMPCCSPSHGWSVDIAHYPAQTHAVWALTGDYYYMREQQFHGAFMAGAHWWPLNPSEAWYTRHGGSAIAAFGHQVRGHAWSIREVAAAAMASPAGSPEFAYFYSKLANTLSKMEGFFGIRNGDFWRPTTGGSKANPCPNYSPQYTYSPDNFSPYCWAYTGGVNVASIVDQYWYSALCDDWTIADSTSCTSPWMVAYNHLVFNWISDWHPMQALKARLAQWSVGIVRHPSFNPYMCCSYRAPKLVAATKAYPTSFGQWKSMFVAGFQAKSSWDGDGLSSTGHAYPHIFRSALAHNIRQAYGPARGWEAWDWWKSNTQYWTESAARLAAEPVFAYSAPYDPVQNVKVTSGDTFAIIEYTKPRADEACSVNGASDGVTNSRTVRFVVSGLAPGTSGDALISCPSDPFGVTRAWWNTTEAASGTGWYTWKAAGRTRLRYGSAPESWIGATEYADCSNGCAAELPKGLNYVRVERSNGAAGPILPVAIR
;
A
#
# COMPACT_ATOMS: atom_id res chain seq x y z
N MET A 1 5.53 -53.70 -15.65
CA MET A 1 4.86 -52.79 -14.70
C MET A 1 5.88 -51.78 -14.20
N ARG A 2 5.90 -50.57 -14.79
CA ARG A 2 6.64 -49.40 -14.31
C ARG A 2 5.70 -48.22 -14.48
N SER A 3 5.24 -47.67 -13.35
CA SER A 3 4.27 -46.59 -13.28
C SER A 3 4.93 -45.26 -13.68
N PHE A 4 4.44 -44.66 -14.75
CA PHE A 4 4.71 -43.26 -15.08
C PHE A 4 3.79 -42.38 -14.21
N ILE A 5 4.39 -41.61 -13.32
CA ILE A 5 3.73 -40.51 -12.60
C ILE A 5 3.61 -39.36 -13.59
N LEU A 6 2.38 -39.05 -14.03
CA LEU A 6 2.09 -37.80 -14.74
C LEU A 6 2.23 -36.64 -13.74
N MET A 7 3.29 -35.85 -13.86
CA MET A 7 3.27 -34.46 -13.39
C MET A 7 2.28 -33.70 -14.27
N LEU A 8 1.09 -33.39 -13.74
CA LEU A 8 0.26 -32.33 -14.30
C LEU A 8 0.96 -31.00 -14.02
N ALA A 9 1.67 -30.47 -15.01
CA ALA A 9 1.95 -29.05 -15.08
C ALA A 9 0.59 -28.33 -15.23
N ALA A 10 0.15 -27.66 -14.17
CA ALA A 10 -1.04 -26.83 -14.21
C ALA A 10 -0.81 -25.68 -15.21
N LEU A 11 -1.43 -25.79 -16.39
CA LEU A 11 -1.72 -24.64 -17.23
C LEU A 11 -2.49 -23.61 -16.38
N PRO A 12 -2.14 -22.31 -16.40
CA PRO A 12 -2.93 -21.30 -15.70
C PRO A 12 -4.33 -21.27 -16.32
N ALA A 13 -5.31 -21.74 -15.57
CA ALA A 13 -6.70 -21.61 -15.93
C ALA A 13 -7.05 -20.11 -16.04
N ALA A 14 -7.56 -19.71 -17.19
CA ALA A 14 -8.22 -18.42 -17.33
C ALA A 14 -9.52 -18.40 -16.49
N GLY A 15 -9.69 -17.38 -15.63
CA GLY A 15 -11.00 -16.74 -15.43
C GLY A 15 -11.69 -16.78 -14.06
N GLY A 16 -11.18 -17.47 -13.02
CA GLY A 16 -11.83 -17.53 -11.69
C GLY A 16 -11.32 -16.51 -10.66
N VAL A 17 -12.20 -15.95 -9.83
CA VAL A 17 -11.79 -15.21 -8.61
C VAL A 17 -11.19 -16.20 -7.61
N PRO A 18 -9.95 -15.98 -7.11
CA PRO A 18 -9.33 -16.88 -6.13
C PRO A 18 -10.18 -17.02 -4.86
N GLU A 19 -10.26 -18.22 -4.30
CA GLU A 19 -10.93 -18.46 -3.01
C GLU A 19 -10.17 -17.79 -1.86
N ASN A 20 -10.89 -17.23 -0.89
CA ASN A 20 -10.29 -16.67 0.32
C ASN A 20 -10.04 -17.78 1.36
N THR A 21 -8.97 -18.53 1.15
CA THR A 21 -8.57 -19.63 2.03
C THR A 21 -7.11 -19.49 2.49
N LEU A 22 -6.77 -20.15 3.59
CA LEU A 22 -5.41 -20.41 4.04
C LEU A 22 -5.26 -21.90 4.32
N THR A 23 -4.03 -22.39 4.23
CA THR A 23 -3.68 -23.74 4.65
C THR A 23 -2.71 -23.67 5.82
N LEU A 24 -3.09 -24.28 6.94
CA LEU A 24 -2.28 -24.42 8.15
C LEU A 24 -1.69 -25.84 8.21
N ARG A 25 -0.39 -25.95 8.47
CA ARG A 25 0.32 -27.23 8.60
C ARG A 25 1.19 -27.24 9.85
N SER A 26 1.21 -28.36 10.58
CA SER A 26 2.19 -28.57 11.65
C SER A 26 3.57 -28.86 11.05
N ALA A 27 4.63 -28.32 11.66
CA ALA A 27 6.01 -28.73 11.40
C ALA A 27 6.47 -29.87 12.33
N GLY A 28 5.59 -30.38 13.19
CA GLY A 28 5.91 -31.39 14.20
C GLY A 28 4.74 -32.35 14.50
N ALA A 29 4.63 -32.73 15.77
CA ALA A 29 3.56 -33.60 16.25
C ALA A 29 2.20 -32.88 16.25
N ALA A 30 1.13 -33.65 16.42
CA ALA A 30 -0.19 -33.10 16.68
C ALA A 30 -0.22 -32.37 18.03
N GLU A 31 -0.99 -31.29 18.14
CA GLU A 31 -1.08 -30.45 19.32
C GLU A 31 -2.52 -29.97 19.54
N ASN A 32 -3.05 -30.21 20.75
CA ASN A 32 -4.40 -29.77 21.12
C ASN A 32 -4.37 -28.32 21.60
N HIS A 33 -5.44 -27.58 21.36
CA HIS A 33 -5.56 -26.16 21.73
C HIS A 33 -4.42 -25.27 21.18
N HIS A 34 -3.97 -25.57 19.96
CA HIS A 34 -2.91 -24.84 19.30
C HIS A 34 -3.32 -23.38 19.02
N PRO A 35 -2.52 -22.39 19.47
CA PRO A 35 -2.78 -20.98 19.22
C PRO A 35 -2.39 -20.57 17.80
N VAL A 36 -3.30 -19.87 17.11
CA VAL A 36 -3.03 -19.34 15.76
C VAL A 36 -3.44 -17.87 15.70
N SER A 37 -2.52 -17.01 15.27
CA SER A 37 -2.78 -15.61 14.95
C SER A 37 -2.12 -15.24 13.63
N PHE A 38 -2.83 -14.52 12.78
CA PHE A 38 -2.31 -13.93 11.56
C PHE A 38 -3.15 -12.74 11.15
N ALA A 39 -2.63 -11.89 10.28
CA ALA A 39 -3.44 -10.88 9.61
C ALA A 39 -3.90 -11.32 8.23
N ARG A 40 -5.11 -10.89 7.89
CA ARG A 40 -5.73 -11.15 6.60
C ARG A 40 -6.29 -9.87 6.02
N THR A 41 -6.03 -9.68 4.73
CA THR A 41 -6.70 -8.67 3.92
C THR A 41 -7.91 -9.24 3.22
N PHE A 42 -8.93 -8.41 3.05
CA PHE A 42 -10.18 -8.80 2.42
C PHE A 42 -10.45 -7.96 1.18
N ALA A 43 -10.93 -8.62 0.11
CA ALA A 43 -11.33 -7.88 -1.07
C ALA A 43 -12.48 -6.92 -0.72
N LYS A 44 -12.56 -5.81 -1.44
CA LYS A 44 -13.62 -4.82 -1.22
C LYS A 44 -14.98 -5.48 -1.26
N GLY A 45 -15.86 -5.11 -0.33
CA GLY A 45 -17.18 -5.68 -0.16
C GLY A 45 -17.19 -7.00 0.61
N GLU A 46 -16.21 -7.90 0.41
CA GLU A 46 -16.24 -9.35 0.73
C GLU A 46 -16.70 -9.72 2.15
N ILE A 47 -16.27 -8.97 3.16
CA ILE A 47 -16.69 -9.15 4.54
C ILE A 47 -17.31 -7.84 5.00
N ARG A 48 -18.62 -7.79 5.24
CA ARG A 48 -19.29 -6.53 5.62
C ARG A 48 -19.03 -6.16 7.09
N GLY A 49 -19.11 -7.14 7.98
CA GLY A 49 -18.90 -6.94 9.42
C GLY A 49 -17.48 -7.28 9.84
N TYR A 50 -17.34 -8.43 10.51
CA TYR A 50 -16.09 -9.02 10.93
C TYR A 50 -15.88 -10.35 10.20
N ALA A 51 -14.63 -10.75 9.97
CA ALA A 51 -14.31 -12.05 9.40
C ALA A 51 -14.28 -13.09 10.52
N MET A 52 -15.23 -14.02 10.48
CA MET A 52 -15.23 -15.21 11.31
C MET A 52 -14.44 -16.31 10.60
N PRO A 53 -13.39 -16.88 11.22
CA PRO A 53 -12.67 -18.00 10.65
C PRO A 53 -13.53 -19.28 10.71
N LEU A 54 -13.42 -20.10 9.66
CA LEU A 54 -14.04 -21.42 9.56
C LEU A 54 -12.93 -22.45 9.34
N ILE A 55 -12.78 -23.36 10.30
CA ILE A 55 -11.83 -24.47 10.28
C ILE A 55 -12.53 -25.68 9.67
N ASN A 56 -12.09 -26.09 8.47
CA ASN A 56 -12.75 -27.16 7.69
C ASN A 56 -14.27 -26.93 7.55
N GLY A 57 -14.68 -25.66 7.44
CA GLY A 57 -16.09 -25.25 7.26
C GLY A 57 -16.87 -24.93 8.54
N ALA A 58 -16.32 -25.15 9.74
CA ALA A 58 -16.98 -24.86 11.01
C ALA A 58 -16.26 -23.77 11.82
N PRO A 59 -16.96 -22.86 12.51
CA PRO A 59 -16.29 -21.86 13.35
C PRO A 59 -15.63 -22.54 14.57
N PRO A 60 -14.41 -22.12 14.96
CA PRO A 60 -13.78 -22.61 16.18
C PRO A 60 -14.52 -22.11 17.43
N LEU A 61 -14.29 -22.76 18.58
CA LEU A 61 -14.93 -22.39 19.84
C LEU A 61 -14.51 -20.98 20.33
N TYR A 62 -13.21 -20.67 20.22
CA TYR A 62 -12.65 -19.38 20.60
C TYR A 62 -12.03 -18.72 19.38
N TRP A 63 -12.56 -17.56 18.99
CA TRP A 63 -11.98 -16.73 17.95
C TRP A 63 -12.26 -15.25 18.18
N GLN A 64 -11.45 -14.41 17.53
CA GLN A 64 -11.61 -12.97 17.50
C GLN A 64 -11.16 -12.38 16.16
N ASN A 65 -11.69 -11.20 15.87
CA ASN A 65 -11.33 -10.35 14.76
C ASN A 65 -10.95 -8.95 15.27
N ASP A 66 -9.66 -8.64 15.21
CA ASP A 66 -9.10 -7.34 15.57
C ASP A 66 -8.94 -6.50 14.29
N ASN A 67 -9.98 -5.71 13.99
CA ASN A 67 -10.02 -4.88 12.78
C ASN A 67 -9.04 -3.69 12.86
N VAL A 68 -8.21 -3.54 11.83
CA VAL A 68 -7.27 -2.42 11.70
C VAL A 68 -7.76 -1.39 10.67
N GLN A 69 -8.26 -1.87 9.52
CA GLN A 69 -8.68 -1.02 8.40
C GLN A 69 -9.95 -1.54 7.73
N ARG A 70 -10.76 -0.60 7.24
CA ARG A 70 -11.96 -0.85 6.42
C ARG A 70 -11.86 -0.17 5.07
N HIS A 71 -12.53 -0.75 4.07
CA HIS A 71 -12.70 -0.11 2.77
C HIS A 71 -13.61 1.11 2.90
N ARG A 72 -13.42 2.07 1.99
CA ARG A 72 -14.19 3.32 1.92
C ARG A 72 -15.51 3.15 1.15
N ASP A 73 -16.22 2.06 1.41
CA ASP A 73 -17.48 1.68 0.74
C ASP A 73 -18.71 1.73 1.67
N GLY A 74 -18.49 2.19 2.91
CA GLY A 74 -19.55 2.54 3.85
C GLY A 74 -19.98 4.00 3.72
N ARG A 75 -20.76 4.47 4.68
CA ARG A 75 -21.27 5.85 4.75
C ARG A 75 -20.89 6.48 6.09
N SER A 76 -20.32 7.68 6.07
CA SER A 76 -20.06 8.52 7.25
C SER A 76 -20.85 9.82 7.14
N SER A 77 -21.28 10.38 8.26
CA SER A 77 -21.97 11.68 8.33
C SER A 77 -21.55 12.48 9.54
N CYS A 78 -21.47 13.80 9.41
CA CYS A 78 -21.15 14.72 10.50
C CYS A 78 -22.01 15.99 10.41
N SER A 79 -22.18 16.65 11.55
CA SER A 79 -22.91 17.92 11.64
C SER A 79 -21.97 19.09 11.33
N ILE A 80 -22.42 19.98 10.45
CA ILE A 80 -21.65 21.16 10.03
C ILE A 80 -21.82 22.25 11.08
N THR A 81 -20.71 22.77 11.58
CA THR A 81 -20.66 23.85 12.58
C THR A 81 -20.31 25.20 11.95
N LEU A 82 -19.58 25.19 10.82
CA LEU A 82 -19.22 26.39 10.07
C LEU A 82 -18.92 26.05 8.60
N ILE A 83 -19.35 26.88 7.67
CA ILE A 83 -18.86 26.96 6.29
C ILE A 83 -18.39 28.40 6.07
N THR A 84 -17.13 28.58 5.65
CA THR A 84 -16.56 29.90 5.37
C THR A 84 -16.92 30.39 3.95
N ASN A 85 -16.80 31.70 3.71
CA ASN A 85 -17.01 32.31 2.39
C ASN A 85 -15.74 32.31 1.51
N THR A 86 -14.76 31.44 1.79
CA THR A 86 -13.54 31.35 0.98
C THR A 86 -13.83 30.64 -0.34
N THR A 87 -12.94 30.77 -1.32
CA THR A 87 -13.00 30.00 -2.58
C THR A 87 -11.72 29.20 -2.73
N PRO A 88 -11.72 27.86 -2.50
CA PRO A 88 -12.89 27.04 -2.15
C PRO A 88 -13.43 27.26 -0.70
N PRO A 89 -14.72 27.03 -0.43
CA PRO A 89 -15.30 27.11 0.92
C PRO A 89 -14.70 26.08 1.87
N GLN A 90 -14.37 26.48 3.10
CA GLN A 90 -13.94 25.59 4.18
C GLN A 90 -15.14 25.18 5.04
N VAL A 91 -15.32 23.88 5.26
CA VAL A 91 -16.36 23.29 6.10
C VAL A 91 -15.73 22.78 7.40
N THR A 92 -16.27 23.17 8.54
CA THR A 92 -15.94 22.61 9.86
C THR A 92 -16.99 21.58 10.24
N CYS A 93 -16.57 20.32 10.27
CA CYS A 93 -17.38 19.13 10.55
C CYS A 93 -16.55 18.19 11.43
N PRO A 94 -16.71 18.23 12.76
CA PRO A 94 -15.83 17.48 13.67
C PRO A 94 -15.87 15.96 13.42
N ASN A 95 -14.71 15.32 13.49
CA ASN A 95 -14.52 13.87 13.29
C ASN A 95 -15.22 13.32 12.03
N HIS A 96 -15.19 14.07 10.93
CA HIS A 96 -15.94 13.71 9.72
C HIS A 96 -15.46 12.42 9.05
N GLY A 97 -14.17 12.09 9.20
CA GLY A 97 -13.57 10.86 8.69
C GLY A 97 -13.58 10.75 7.17
N PHE A 98 -13.72 11.86 6.44
CA PHE A 98 -13.67 11.92 4.97
C PHE A 98 -12.23 12.12 4.51
N LEU A 99 -11.88 11.64 3.31
CA LEU A 99 -10.53 11.74 2.76
C LEU A 99 -10.48 12.68 1.54
N SER A 100 -9.37 13.39 1.32
CA SER A 100 -9.16 14.16 0.08
C SER A 100 -9.43 13.30 -1.16
N GLY A 101 -10.13 13.88 -2.14
CA GLY A 101 -10.53 13.22 -3.38
C GLY A 101 -11.93 12.62 -3.35
N GLU A 102 -12.49 12.40 -2.16
CA GLU A 102 -13.85 11.87 -2.01
C GLU A 102 -14.93 12.90 -2.31
N TYR A 103 -16.15 12.42 -2.52
CA TYR A 103 -17.32 13.27 -2.67
C TYR A 103 -18.19 13.19 -1.43
N VAL A 104 -18.57 14.34 -0.90
CA VAL A 104 -19.55 14.47 0.18
C VAL A 104 -20.83 15.10 -0.36
N THR A 105 -21.96 14.74 0.22
CA THR A 105 -23.24 15.41 0.01
C THR A 105 -23.49 16.33 1.18
N ILE A 106 -23.58 17.62 0.92
CA ILE A 106 -23.97 18.65 1.87
C ILE A 106 -25.48 18.83 1.77
N SER A 107 -26.15 18.88 2.92
CA SER A 107 -27.60 19.02 3.05
C SER A 107 -27.95 19.90 4.25
N GLY A 108 -29.13 20.55 4.22
CA GLY A 108 -29.56 21.43 5.32
C GLY A 108 -28.81 22.77 5.39
N THR A 109 -28.09 23.12 4.34
CA THR A 109 -27.49 24.44 4.09
C THR A 109 -28.41 25.26 3.18
N GLN A 110 -28.27 26.58 3.12
CA GLN A 110 -29.02 27.38 2.14
C GLN A 110 -28.29 27.44 0.80
N ARG A 111 -26.95 27.54 0.83
CA ARG A 111 -26.14 27.90 -0.35
C ARG A 111 -25.22 26.80 -0.86
N TYR A 112 -24.98 25.75 -0.06
CA TYR A 112 -24.00 24.71 -0.36
C TYR A 112 -24.61 23.31 -0.49
N ASN A 113 -25.93 23.19 -0.68
CA ASN A 113 -26.56 21.88 -0.83
C ASN A 113 -26.12 21.23 -2.15
N GLY A 114 -25.76 19.95 -2.08
CA GLY A 114 -25.35 19.20 -3.27
C GLY A 114 -24.19 18.27 -3.00
N ARG A 115 -23.72 17.63 -4.07
CA ARG A 115 -22.56 16.74 -4.03
C ARG A 115 -21.31 17.55 -4.39
N HIS A 116 -20.32 17.51 -3.50
CA HIS A 116 -19.10 18.27 -3.60
C HIS A 116 -17.88 17.38 -3.48
N LYS A 117 -16.86 17.62 -4.30
CA LYS A 117 -15.54 16.99 -4.13
C LYS A 117 -14.80 17.67 -2.98
N ILE A 118 -14.25 16.89 -2.05
CA ILE A 118 -13.47 17.44 -0.95
C ILE A 118 -11.98 17.43 -1.26
N THR A 119 -11.30 18.49 -0.84
CA THR A 119 -9.84 18.57 -0.83
C THR A 119 -9.38 19.11 0.52
N TYR A 120 -8.11 18.85 0.85
CA TYR A 120 -7.43 19.21 2.11
C TYR A 120 -8.32 19.06 3.35
N TRP A 121 -8.05 18.04 4.15
CA TRP A 121 -8.82 17.85 5.36
C TRP A 121 -7.91 17.63 6.54
N THR A 122 -8.31 18.19 7.67
CA THR A 122 -7.84 17.83 9.00
C THR A 122 -8.96 17.03 9.67
N ARG A 123 -8.75 16.47 10.86
CA ARG A 123 -9.77 15.67 11.56
C ARG A 123 -11.18 16.31 11.55
N ASP A 124 -11.24 17.64 11.63
CA ASP A 124 -12.47 18.40 11.86
C ASP A 124 -12.84 19.38 10.74
N LYS A 125 -12.01 19.53 9.70
CA LYS A 125 -12.23 20.53 8.63
C LYS A 125 -11.90 19.98 7.25
N PHE A 126 -12.62 20.39 6.21
CA PHE A 126 -12.30 20.09 4.81
C PHE A 126 -12.75 21.20 3.85
N PHE A 127 -12.21 21.26 2.63
CA PHE A 127 -12.61 22.24 1.62
C PHE A 127 -13.49 21.64 0.52
N LEU A 128 -14.47 22.39 0.03
CA LEU A 128 -15.31 22.04 -1.13
C LEU A 128 -14.63 22.47 -2.44
N ALA A 129 -13.88 21.58 -3.07
CA ALA A 129 -13.01 21.91 -4.20
C ALA A 129 -13.77 22.40 -5.46
N ASP A 130 -15.02 21.99 -5.63
CA ASP A 130 -15.85 22.32 -6.79
C ASP A 130 -16.86 23.45 -6.52
N ALA A 131 -16.78 24.11 -5.36
CA ALA A 131 -17.64 25.21 -4.99
C ALA A 131 -16.87 26.54 -4.92
N ALA A 132 -17.57 27.63 -5.21
CA ALA A 132 -17.12 28.99 -4.94
C ALA A 132 -17.67 29.48 -3.60
N GLY A 133 -16.97 30.44 -3.00
CA GLY A 133 -17.45 31.15 -1.82
C GLY A 133 -18.79 31.81 -2.09
N ASN A 134 -19.80 31.41 -1.33
CA ASN A 134 -21.17 31.87 -1.45
C ASN A 134 -21.76 32.07 -0.05
N GLY A 135 -21.16 32.90 0.78
CA GLY A 135 -21.60 33.23 2.14
C GLY A 135 -21.08 32.30 3.25
N VAL A 136 -21.33 32.70 4.49
CA VAL A 136 -21.01 31.93 5.71
C VAL A 136 -22.27 31.24 6.21
N GLU A 137 -22.16 29.98 6.65
CA GLU A 137 -23.26 29.20 7.23
C GLU A 137 -22.78 28.38 8.44
N SER A 138 -23.68 27.99 9.34
CA SER A 138 -23.32 27.31 10.59
C SER A 138 -24.26 26.15 10.92
N SER A 139 -24.91 25.57 9.90
CA SER A 139 -25.84 24.46 10.03
C SER A 139 -25.73 23.51 8.84
N GLY A 140 -26.27 22.31 8.98
CA GLY A 140 -26.34 21.31 7.92
C GLY A 140 -25.62 20.02 8.28
N THR A 141 -25.59 19.10 7.31
CA THR A 141 -24.99 17.78 7.45
C THR A 141 -24.15 17.48 6.23
N ALA A 142 -22.92 17.03 6.45
CA ALA A 142 -22.07 16.47 5.41
C ALA A 142 -22.13 14.95 5.48
N THR A 143 -22.36 14.29 4.35
CA THR A 143 -22.45 12.83 4.28
C THR A 143 -21.64 12.28 3.12
N GLY A 144 -20.74 11.34 3.36
CA GLY A 144 -19.82 10.83 2.33
C GLY A 144 -19.38 9.39 2.60
N PRO A 145 -18.35 8.92 1.89
CA PRO A 145 -17.75 7.62 2.14
C PRO A 145 -17.27 7.47 3.59
N GLY A 146 -17.44 6.28 4.14
CA GLY A 146 -16.96 5.90 5.47
C GLY A 146 -16.41 4.48 5.46
N GLY A 147 -15.96 4.01 6.62
CA GLY A 147 -15.59 2.61 6.78
C GLY A 147 -16.78 1.70 6.52
N GLY A 148 -16.65 0.78 5.56
CA GLY A 148 -17.66 -0.22 5.23
C GLY A 148 -17.12 -1.62 5.43
N SER A 149 -16.94 -2.35 4.34
CA SER A 149 -16.41 -3.72 4.38
C SER A 149 -15.01 -3.78 4.99
N LEU A 150 -14.70 -4.90 5.63
CA LEU A 150 -13.42 -5.17 6.24
C LEU A 150 -12.32 -5.16 5.17
N ARG A 151 -11.19 -4.53 5.47
CA ARG A 151 -10.03 -4.49 4.58
C ARG A 151 -8.85 -5.25 5.14
N HIS A 152 -8.57 -5.09 6.43
CA HIS A 152 -7.47 -5.76 7.13
C HIS A 152 -7.86 -5.99 8.59
N ALA A 153 -7.64 -7.21 9.07
CA ALA A 153 -7.80 -7.58 10.47
C ALA A 153 -6.78 -8.63 10.87
N THR A 154 -6.40 -8.61 12.15
CA THR A 154 -5.76 -9.75 12.81
C THR A 154 -6.85 -10.72 13.24
N ILE A 155 -6.69 -11.98 12.85
CA ILE A 155 -7.60 -13.08 13.17
C ILE A 155 -6.84 -14.01 14.10
N SER A 156 -7.43 -14.28 15.27
CA SER A 156 -6.85 -15.20 16.24
C SER A 156 -7.88 -16.23 16.67
N PHE A 157 -7.46 -17.49 16.77
CA PHE A 157 -8.30 -18.59 17.23
C PHE A 157 -7.47 -19.74 17.79
N ILE A 158 -8.16 -20.68 18.42
CA ILE A 158 -7.57 -21.91 18.96
C ILE A 158 -8.08 -23.10 18.16
N VAL A 159 -7.18 -24.00 17.76
CA VAL A 159 -7.47 -25.18 16.93
C VAL A 159 -6.75 -26.42 17.44
N ASP A 160 -7.32 -27.61 17.26
CA ASP A 160 -6.54 -28.84 17.40
C ASP A 160 -5.77 -29.08 16.11
N LEU A 161 -4.45 -28.96 16.18
CA LEU A 161 -3.56 -29.05 15.04
C LEU A 161 -3.14 -30.51 14.81
N PRO A 162 -3.42 -31.09 13.63
CA PRO A 162 -3.00 -32.46 13.33
C PRO A 162 -1.48 -32.56 13.08
N ALA A 163 -0.97 -33.78 13.00
CA ALA A 163 0.44 -34.03 12.69
C ALA A 163 0.80 -33.55 11.26
N SER A 164 2.09 -33.37 11.00
CA SER A 164 2.63 -32.76 9.77
C SER A 164 2.23 -33.42 8.43
N THR A 165 1.64 -34.61 8.44
CA THR A 165 1.10 -35.30 7.26
C THR A 165 -0.24 -34.73 6.78
N GLU A 166 -0.91 -33.94 7.60
CA GLU A 166 -2.23 -33.38 7.32
C GLU A 166 -2.20 -31.85 7.29
N SER A 167 -3.23 -31.24 6.71
CA SER A 167 -3.37 -29.79 6.65
C SER A 167 -4.79 -29.38 7.02
N VAL A 168 -4.90 -28.24 7.67
CA VAL A 168 -6.17 -27.63 8.04
C VAL A 168 -6.47 -26.48 7.08
N THR A 169 -7.66 -26.49 6.47
CA THR A 169 -8.11 -25.38 5.62
C THR A 169 -8.90 -24.38 6.44
N ILE A 170 -8.48 -23.13 6.36
CA ILE A 170 -9.16 -21.99 7.00
C ILE A 170 -9.85 -21.19 5.89
N SER A 171 -11.14 -20.91 6.07
CA SER A 171 -11.91 -20.00 5.21
C SER A 171 -12.59 -18.93 6.07
N PHE A 172 -13.24 -17.94 5.44
CA PHE A 172 -13.87 -16.84 6.17
C PHE A 172 -15.29 -16.60 5.73
N THR A 173 -16.12 -16.19 6.68
CA THR A 173 -17.46 -15.66 6.41
C THR A 173 -17.71 -14.38 7.19
N SER A 174 -18.68 -13.59 6.73
CA SER A 174 -19.05 -12.34 7.41
C SER A 174 -19.85 -12.65 8.66
N SER A 175 -19.41 -12.11 9.79
CA SER A 175 -20.11 -12.12 11.08
C SER A 175 -20.51 -10.72 11.49
N HIS A 176 -21.63 -10.62 12.22
CA HIS A 176 -22.00 -9.40 12.93
C HIS A 176 -21.16 -9.21 14.20
N TRP A 177 -20.77 -10.32 14.83
CA TRP A 177 -19.98 -10.33 16.05
C TRP A 177 -18.49 -10.25 15.75
N ARG A 178 -17.77 -9.49 16.58
CA ARG A 178 -16.31 -9.36 16.51
C ARG A 178 -15.58 -10.63 16.98
N THR A 179 -16.19 -11.35 17.91
CA THR A 179 -15.59 -12.44 18.67
C THR A 179 -16.58 -13.61 18.77
N SER A 180 -16.10 -14.78 19.19
CA SER A 180 -16.97 -15.93 19.48
C SER A 180 -17.88 -15.72 20.70
N ASP A 181 -17.53 -14.78 21.58
CA ASP A 181 -18.31 -14.38 22.75
C ASP A 181 -18.89 -12.97 22.55
N PRO A 182 -20.21 -12.79 22.37
CA PRO A 182 -20.83 -11.48 22.20
C PRO A 182 -20.85 -10.65 23.49
N ASN A 183 -20.61 -11.26 24.66
CA ASN A 183 -20.56 -10.60 25.96
C ASN A 183 -19.13 -10.45 26.48
N TYR A 184 -18.14 -10.60 25.60
CA TYR A 184 -16.73 -10.48 25.96
C TYR A 184 -16.44 -9.14 26.65
N ALA A 185 -15.73 -9.19 27.77
CA ALA A 185 -15.17 -8.05 28.47
C ALA A 185 -13.64 -8.09 28.41
N SER A 186 -13.02 -6.96 28.10
CA SER A 186 -11.56 -6.82 28.07
C SER A 186 -10.94 -7.13 29.44
N PRO A 187 -9.74 -7.75 29.48
CA PRO A 187 -9.08 -8.09 30.74
C PRO A 187 -8.66 -6.84 31.51
N SER A 188 -8.81 -6.89 32.83
CA SER A 188 -8.21 -5.92 33.75
C SER A 188 -6.72 -6.19 33.95
N ALA A 189 -6.00 -5.24 34.55
CA ALA A 189 -4.61 -5.45 34.96
C ALA A 189 -4.46 -6.67 35.89
N ALA A 190 -5.45 -6.89 36.77
CA ALA A 190 -5.47 -8.05 37.67
C ALA A 190 -5.62 -9.37 36.90
N ASP A 191 -6.41 -9.41 35.83
CA ASP A 191 -6.58 -10.60 35.00
C ASP A 191 -5.28 -10.97 34.28
N LEU A 192 -4.57 -9.97 33.72
CA LEU A 192 -3.26 -10.17 33.08
C LEU A 192 -2.23 -10.69 34.09
N LEU A 193 -2.15 -10.07 35.27
CA LEU A 193 -1.22 -10.46 36.33
C LEU A 193 -1.52 -11.88 36.87
N ASN A 194 -2.79 -12.23 37.00
CA ASN A 194 -3.21 -13.52 37.55
C ASN A 194 -3.38 -14.62 36.48
N PHE A 195 -3.06 -14.34 35.21
CA PHE A 195 -3.12 -15.32 34.14
C PHE A 195 -2.32 -16.58 34.51
N ASN A 196 -2.95 -17.76 34.33
CA ASN A 196 -2.43 -19.06 34.77
C ASN A 196 -1.98 -19.11 36.24
N GLY A 197 -2.67 -18.40 37.14
CA GLY A 197 -2.31 -18.32 38.56
C GLY A 197 -1.13 -17.39 38.84
N GLY A 198 -0.74 -16.55 37.87
CA GLY A 198 0.34 -15.56 38.02
C GLY A 198 1.75 -16.15 38.01
N VAL A 199 1.93 -17.34 37.42
CA VAL A 199 3.21 -18.06 37.37
C VAL A 199 4.20 -17.54 36.33
N TRP A 200 3.85 -16.47 35.61
CA TRP A 200 4.69 -15.86 34.57
C TRP A 200 5.42 -14.61 35.08
N GLY A 201 6.53 -14.25 34.45
CA GLY A 201 7.20 -12.97 34.69
C GLY A 201 8.05 -12.51 33.51
N ALA A 202 8.31 -11.20 33.43
CA ALA A 202 9.20 -10.62 32.43
C ALA A 202 9.90 -9.39 33.02
N ALA A 203 11.23 -9.35 32.96
CA ALA A 203 12.01 -8.18 33.34
C ALA A 203 13.26 -8.00 32.47
N GLN A 204 13.69 -6.75 32.36
CA GLN A 204 14.97 -6.36 31.76
C GLN A 204 15.85 -5.79 32.86
N GLU A 205 17.03 -6.36 33.06
CA GLU A 205 18.06 -5.87 33.98
C GLU A 205 19.22 -5.28 33.19
N TRP A 206 19.54 -4.03 33.50
CA TRP A 206 20.54 -3.22 32.80
C TRP A 206 21.64 -2.85 33.77
N SER A 207 22.85 -3.33 33.52
CA SER A 207 23.99 -3.15 34.40
C SER A 207 25.21 -2.61 33.66
N GLN A 208 26.00 -1.81 34.37
CA GLN A 208 27.27 -1.28 33.91
C GLN A 208 28.18 -1.03 35.10
N THR A 209 29.50 -1.22 34.93
CA THR A 209 30.49 -1.00 35.98
C THR A 209 30.44 0.45 36.45
N GLY A 210 30.26 0.67 37.76
CA GLY A 210 30.19 2.02 38.35
C GLY A 210 28.81 2.68 38.28
N VAL A 211 27.77 1.96 37.82
CA VAL A 211 26.40 2.46 37.66
C VAL A 211 25.43 1.60 38.47
N THR A 212 24.39 2.22 39.04
CA THR A 212 23.28 1.50 39.67
C THR A 212 22.50 0.67 38.64
N THR A 213 22.33 -0.64 38.88
CA THR A 213 21.52 -1.52 38.02
C THR A 213 20.09 -0.98 37.88
N ARG A 214 19.59 -0.92 36.64
CA ARG A 214 18.23 -0.49 36.33
C ARG A 214 17.38 -1.71 35.95
N THR A 215 16.13 -1.71 36.38
CA THR A 215 15.21 -2.82 36.12
C THR A 215 13.89 -2.29 35.60
N ALA A 216 13.46 -2.78 34.43
CA ALA A 216 12.09 -2.65 33.95
C ALA A 216 11.36 -3.98 34.18
N ASN A 217 10.21 -3.95 34.86
CA ASN A 217 9.45 -5.15 35.21
C ASN A 217 8.03 -5.04 34.65
N ALA A 218 7.66 -5.94 33.75
CA ALA A 218 6.39 -5.88 33.04
C ALA A 218 5.18 -6.03 33.98
N ARG A 219 5.29 -6.85 35.04
CA ARG A 219 4.22 -7.01 36.05
C ARG A 219 4.00 -5.72 36.82
N THR A 220 5.08 -5.05 37.24
CA THR A 220 5.00 -3.74 37.90
C THR A 220 4.39 -2.68 36.98
N MET A 221 4.80 -2.65 35.72
CA MET A 221 4.26 -1.72 34.72
C MET A 221 2.76 -1.95 34.49
N ILE A 222 2.31 -3.21 34.37
CA ILE A 222 0.88 -3.56 34.27
C ILE A 222 0.12 -3.11 35.53
N ALA A 223 0.66 -3.36 36.72
CA ALA A 223 0.04 -2.93 37.98
C ALA A 223 -0.11 -1.40 38.07
N ASN A 224 0.79 -0.66 37.43
CA ASN A 224 0.76 0.80 37.34
C ASN A 224 -0.11 1.32 36.17
N GLY A 225 -0.75 0.44 35.39
CA GLY A 225 -1.56 0.82 34.23
C GLY A 225 -0.75 1.25 32.99
N GLN A 226 0.54 0.93 32.94
CA GLN A 226 1.45 1.26 31.83
C GLN A 226 1.37 0.19 30.73
N TYR A 227 0.17 -0.04 30.21
CA TYR A 227 -0.06 -0.97 29.11
C TYR A 227 -1.28 -0.59 28.28
N LYS A 228 -1.33 -1.10 27.05
CA LYS A 228 -2.50 -1.10 26.18
C LYS A 228 -2.72 -2.47 25.57
N LEU A 229 -3.96 -2.83 25.29
CA LEU A 229 -4.28 -4.06 24.58
C LEU A 229 -4.19 -3.81 23.08
N TRP A 230 -3.40 -4.63 22.39
CA TRP A 230 -3.33 -4.67 20.93
C TRP A 230 -4.30 -5.70 20.35
N LEU A 231 -4.31 -6.91 20.93
CA LEU A 231 -5.30 -7.95 20.65
C LEU A 231 -6.15 -8.14 21.90
N ASP A 232 -7.46 -8.13 21.73
CA ASP A 232 -8.40 -8.09 22.86
C ASP A 232 -9.63 -8.98 22.60
N GLY A 233 -9.54 -10.27 22.89
CA GLY A 233 -10.68 -11.15 22.70
C GLY A 233 -10.60 -12.45 23.47
N PRO A 234 -11.62 -13.32 23.31
CA PRO A 234 -11.74 -14.55 24.08
C PRO A 234 -10.71 -15.62 23.70
N ALA A 235 -9.98 -15.47 22.59
CA ALA A 235 -8.92 -16.39 22.19
C ALA A 235 -7.55 -15.95 22.73
N VAL A 236 -7.26 -14.65 22.64
CA VAL A 236 -5.96 -14.10 23.01
C VAL A 236 -6.07 -12.67 23.53
N TRP A 237 -5.25 -12.38 24.54
CA TRP A 237 -4.93 -11.02 24.97
C TRP A 237 -3.48 -10.73 24.59
N GLN A 238 -3.24 -9.63 23.89
CA GLN A 238 -1.88 -9.14 23.68
C GLN A 238 -1.75 -7.75 24.31
N ALA A 239 -0.92 -7.65 25.34
CA ALA A 239 -0.62 -6.41 26.04
C ALA A 239 0.72 -5.84 25.54
N VAL A 240 0.69 -4.61 25.05
CA VAL A 240 1.89 -3.78 24.85
C VAL A 240 2.13 -3.04 26.15
N VAL A 241 3.20 -3.39 26.85
CA VAL A 241 3.56 -2.86 28.17
C VAL A 241 4.68 -1.84 27.98
N GLU A 242 4.32 -0.56 28.02
CA GLU A 242 5.22 0.58 27.78
C GLU A 242 4.75 1.80 28.57
N ASP A 243 5.70 2.61 29.05
CA ASP A 243 5.39 3.87 29.73
C ASP A 243 5.25 5.03 28.73
N GLU A 244 4.03 5.26 28.25
CA GLU A 244 3.74 6.38 27.34
C GLU A 244 3.52 7.71 28.07
N THR A 245 3.72 7.77 29.39
CA THR A 245 3.47 8.97 30.19
C THR A 245 4.62 9.97 30.10
N ALA A 246 4.30 11.26 30.20
CA ALA A 246 5.29 12.33 30.26
C ALA A 246 6.28 12.22 31.45
N SER A 247 5.91 11.47 32.49
CA SER A 247 6.84 11.18 33.61
C SER A 247 7.97 10.24 33.20
N GLY A 248 7.78 9.37 32.20
CA GLY A 248 8.79 8.40 31.76
C GLY A 248 9.47 7.70 32.93
N ALA A 249 8.69 7.22 33.90
CA ALA A 249 9.17 6.70 35.16
C ALA A 249 9.99 5.41 35.00
N THR A 250 9.80 4.69 33.89
CA THR A 250 10.59 3.51 33.53
C THR A 250 11.76 3.83 32.61
N ASP A 251 11.86 5.06 32.10
CA ASP A 251 12.94 5.47 31.20
C ASP A 251 14.17 5.84 32.04
N PHE A 252 15.36 5.53 31.53
CA PHE A 252 16.62 5.80 32.23
C PHE A 252 17.77 6.02 31.25
N SER A 253 18.92 6.45 31.77
CA SER A 253 20.13 6.64 30.97
C SER A 253 21.38 6.53 31.84
N ILE A 254 22.53 6.50 31.18
CA ILE A 254 23.86 6.68 31.78
C ILE A 254 24.66 7.75 31.07
N LEU A 255 25.61 8.34 31.79
CA LEU A 255 26.56 9.32 31.27
C LEU A 255 27.94 8.67 31.12
N CYS A 256 28.58 8.90 29.97
CA CYS A 256 29.98 8.51 29.80
C CYS A 256 30.90 9.58 30.39
N THR A 257 31.96 9.16 31.09
CA THR A 257 32.92 10.05 31.74
C THR A 257 34.32 9.99 31.14
N SER A 258 34.75 8.86 30.58
CA SER A 258 36.00 8.74 29.82
C SER A 258 35.87 7.78 28.64
N ASN A 259 36.72 7.97 27.61
CA ASN A 259 36.71 7.19 26.36
C ASN A 259 35.34 7.19 25.65
N CYS A 260 34.71 8.37 25.61
CA CYS A 260 33.34 8.60 25.12
C CYS A 260 33.26 8.75 23.59
N SER A 261 34.10 8.04 22.85
CA SER A 261 34.15 8.06 21.39
C SER A 261 34.52 6.67 20.86
N GLY A 262 33.99 6.30 19.69
CA GLY A 262 34.27 5.01 19.04
C GLY A 262 33.27 3.93 19.43
N ASP A 263 33.75 2.70 19.68
CA ASP A 263 32.91 1.51 19.97
C ASP A 263 32.47 1.38 21.44
N TYR A 264 32.92 2.31 22.29
CA TYR A 264 32.67 2.41 23.73
C TYR A 264 33.12 1.20 24.55
N SER A 265 33.95 0.30 24.00
CA SER A 265 34.42 -0.91 24.70
C SER A 265 35.28 -0.60 25.93
N SER A 266 36.00 0.53 25.90
CA SER A 266 36.83 1.05 27.00
C SER A 266 36.20 2.25 27.72
N ALA A 267 34.94 2.59 27.42
CA ALA A 267 34.22 3.71 28.02
C ALA A 267 33.93 3.46 29.49
N THR A 268 34.04 4.51 30.31
CA THR A 268 33.60 4.49 31.71
C THR A 268 32.31 5.29 31.86
N TRP A 269 31.47 4.86 32.80
CA TRP A 269 30.07 5.31 32.91
C TRP A 269 29.70 5.66 34.34
N MET A 270 28.71 6.55 34.48
CA MET A 270 28.09 6.92 35.75
C MET A 270 26.57 7.08 35.62
N ASP A 271 25.88 7.09 36.76
CA ASP A 271 24.44 7.34 36.82
C ASP A 271 24.05 8.70 36.21
N SER A 272 22.89 8.74 35.56
CA SER A 272 22.30 9.92 34.93
C SER A 272 20.84 10.08 35.34
N THR A 273 20.33 11.31 35.32
CA THR A 273 18.90 11.62 35.51
C THR A 273 18.11 11.65 34.20
N GLY A 274 18.79 11.40 33.08
CA GLY A 274 18.20 11.38 31.75
C GLY A 274 17.37 10.12 31.46
N ARG A 275 16.61 10.15 30.36
CA ARG A 275 15.58 9.20 29.93
C ARG A 275 15.76 8.75 28.48
N ALA A 276 17.01 8.48 28.09
CA ALA A 276 17.36 8.09 26.73
C ALA A 276 16.95 6.65 26.35
N ASN A 277 16.91 5.73 27.31
CA ASN A 277 16.44 4.36 27.11
C ASN A 277 14.99 4.22 27.52
N HIS A 278 14.18 3.64 26.65
CA HIS A 278 12.76 3.38 26.90
C HIS A 278 12.46 1.88 26.73
N PRO A 279 12.43 1.11 27.82
CA PRO A 279 12.14 -0.32 27.79
C PRO A 279 10.64 -0.59 27.63
N TRP A 280 10.29 -1.63 26.88
CA TRP A 280 8.91 -2.07 26.67
C TRP A 280 8.83 -3.59 26.47
N PHE A 281 7.62 -4.14 26.57
CA PHE A 281 7.33 -5.56 26.38
C PHE A 281 6.08 -5.76 25.53
N ILE A 282 6.02 -6.87 24.79
CA ILE A 282 4.77 -7.39 24.21
C ILE A 282 4.52 -8.75 24.85
N LEU A 283 3.39 -8.87 25.54
CA LEU A 283 2.98 -10.08 26.25
C LEU A 283 1.74 -10.66 25.58
N THR A 284 1.80 -11.90 25.14
CA THR A 284 0.67 -12.59 24.48
C THR A 284 0.18 -13.76 25.34
N PHE A 285 -1.07 -13.67 25.79
CA PHE A 285 -1.74 -14.61 26.68
C PHE A 285 -2.81 -15.38 25.92
N TRP A 286 -2.55 -16.65 25.66
CA TRP A 286 -3.47 -17.52 24.91
C TRP A 286 -4.37 -18.30 25.85
N ARG A 287 -5.69 -18.27 25.59
CA ARG A 287 -6.63 -19.01 26.42
C ARG A 287 -6.30 -20.51 26.45
N ASN A 288 -6.36 -21.09 27.65
CA ASN A 288 -6.08 -22.51 27.90
C ASN A 288 -4.66 -22.98 27.50
N TRP A 289 -3.72 -22.06 27.28
CA TRP A 289 -2.33 -22.39 26.99
C TRP A 289 -1.45 -22.22 28.23
N PRO A 290 -0.56 -23.18 28.57
CA PRO A 290 0.24 -23.15 29.80
C PRO A 290 1.48 -22.25 29.72
N GLY A 291 1.47 -21.21 28.89
CA GLY A 291 2.61 -20.32 28.69
C GLY A 291 2.21 -18.93 28.19
N VAL A 292 3.14 -17.98 28.33
CA VAL A 292 3.02 -16.60 27.85
C VAL A 292 4.14 -16.34 26.86
N GLN A 293 3.81 -15.84 25.67
CA GLN A 293 4.84 -15.38 24.73
C GLN A 293 5.26 -13.97 25.11
N ILE A 294 6.56 -13.75 25.24
CA ILE A 294 7.18 -12.49 25.64
C ILE A 294 8.12 -12.04 24.53
N ALA A 295 7.86 -10.85 24.00
CA ALA A 295 8.87 -10.08 23.28
C ALA A 295 9.37 -8.95 24.18
N TYR A 296 10.68 -8.85 24.32
CA TYR A 296 11.36 -7.80 25.05
C TYR A 296 11.84 -6.77 24.04
N GLY A 297 11.76 -5.49 24.36
CA GLY A 297 12.32 -4.46 23.51
C GLY A 297 12.75 -3.23 24.27
N ALA A 298 13.56 -2.41 23.60
CA ALA A 298 13.87 -1.09 24.08
C ALA A 298 14.18 -0.13 22.93
N ASP A 299 13.88 1.13 23.17
CA ASP A 299 14.06 2.24 22.27
C ASP A 299 15.23 3.12 22.74
N HIS A 300 16.14 3.44 21.81
CA HIS A 300 17.27 4.36 22.01
C HIS A 300 17.13 5.53 21.04
N ASN A 301 15.97 6.19 21.07
CA ASN A 301 15.52 7.11 20.02
C ASN A 301 14.90 8.41 20.55
N ALA A 302 15.09 8.72 21.84
CA ALA A 302 14.50 9.89 22.49
C ALA A 302 15.05 11.20 21.89
N THR A 303 14.18 12.04 21.33
CA THR A 303 14.59 13.31 20.70
C THR A 303 15.10 14.36 21.69
N SER A 304 14.65 14.30 22.95
CA SER A 304 15.14 15.19 24.02
C SER A 304 16.50 14.80 24.58
N GLU A 305 16.96 13.58 24.32
CA GLU A 305 18.24 13.09 24.82
C GLU A 305 18.95 12.15 23.82
N PRO A 306 19.36 12.66 22.65
CA PRO A 306 20.05 11.86 21.66
C PRO A 306 21.43 11.43 22.17
N ARG A 307 21.61 10.13 22.42
CA ARG A 307 22.88 9.58 22.92
C ARG A 307 23.07 8.09 22.66
N ASP A 308 24.32 7.68 22.59
CA ASP A 308 24.75 6.28 22.53
C ASP A 308 25.05 5.77 23.95
N GLN A 309 24.75 4.50 24.24
CA GLN A 309 24.95 3.91 25.56
C GLN A 309 25.41 2.45 25.48
N ARG A 310 26.31 2.05 26.37
CA ARG A 310 26.77 0.66 26.46
C ARG A 310 26.31 0.01 27.77
N TRP A 311 25.63 -1.12 27.64
CA TRP A 311 25.01 -1.82 28.76
C TRP A 311 25.25 -3.32 28.68
N THR A 312 25.37 -3.96 29.83
CA THR A 312 25.12 -5.40 29.98
C THR A 312 23.64 -5.59 30.29
N LEU A 313 22.94 -6.23 29.36
CA LEU A 313 21.52 -6.54 29.42
C LEU A 313 21.33 -7.99 29.86
N ALA A 314 20.40 -8.24 30.77
CA ALA A 314 19.86 -9.56 31.06
C ALA A 314 18.33 -9.56 30.97
N LEU A 315 17.77 -10.49 30.20
CA LEU A 315 16.34 -10.68 30.03
C LEU A 315 15.87 -11.85 30.90
N LYS A 316 14.92 -11.59 31.79
CA LYS A 316 14.48 -12.53 32.82
C LYS A 316 13.02 -12.94 32.63
N SER A 317 12.69 -14.19 32.92
CA SER A 317 11.32 -14.70 32.99
C SER A 317 11.06 -15.58 34.21
N GLY A 318 9.82 -16.04 34.37
CA GLY A 318 9.35 -16.76 35.56
C GLY A 318 8.80 -15.81 36.61
N ALA A 319 7.86 -16.28 37.44
CA ALA A 319 7.21 -15.45 38.45
C ALA A 319 8.19 -14.79 39.44
N ALA A 320 9.29 -15.47 39.78
CA ALA A 320 10.35 -14.93 40.64
C ALA A 320 11.56 -14.39 39.84
N LEU A 321 11.44 -14.29 38.51
CA LEU A 321 12.46 -13.80 37.58
C LEU A 321 13.79 -14.58 37.65
N GLU A 322 13.72 -15.85 38.02
CA GLU A 322 14.86 -16.73 38.22
C GLU A 322 15.49 -17.22 36.90
N THR A 323 14.73 -17.23 35.80
CA THR A 323 15.20 -17.73 34.51
C THR A 323 15.83 -16.60 33.70
N THR A 324 17.11 -16.74 33.34
CA THR A 324 17.76 -15.82 32.39
C THR A 324 17.58 -16.35 30.97
N LYS A 325 16.77 -15.66 30.16
CA LYS A 325 16.47 -16.02 28.76
C LYS A 325 17.57 -15.57 27.81
N HIS A 326 18.19 -14.43 28.10
CA HIS A 326 19.27 -13.86 27.32
C HIS A 326 20.15 -12.97 28.18
N SER A 327 21.44 -12.90 27.88
CA SER A 327 22.36 -11.95 28.50
C SER A 327 23.48 -11.58 27.53
N GLY A 328 23.88 -10.31 27.52
CA GLY A 328 25.01 -9.84 26.72
C GLY A 328 25.32 -8.37 26.92
N THR A 329 26.53 -7.96 26.51
CA THR A 329 26.96 -6.56 26.56
C THR A 329 26.90 -5.95 25.16
N TYR A 330 26.15 -4.86 25.02
CA TYR A 330 25.86 -4.23 23.74
C TYR A 330 26.08 -2.72 23.83
N THR A 331 26.47 -2.14 22.70
CA THR A 331 26.37 -0.70 22.45
C THR A 331 25.06 -0.46 21.73
N PHE A 332 24.21 0.36 22.32
CA PHE A 332 22.97 0.83 21.72
C PHE A 332 23.15 2.26 21.24
N TYR A 333 23.02 2.45 19.93
CA TYR A 333 23.25 3.72 19.27
C TYR A 333 21.98 4.55 19.23
N PHE A 334 22.11 5.87 19.29
CA PHE A 334 20.97 6.75 19.09
C PHE A 334 20.31 6.50 17.73
N GLY A 335 18.99 6.56 17.70
CA GLY A 335 18.19 6.35 16.50
C GLY A 335 17.83 4.89 16.26
N THR A 336 18.20 3.99 17.16
CA THR A 336 17.91 2.55 17.05
C THR A 336 16.85 2.09 18.05
N ARG A 337 16.26 0.95 17.78
CA ARG A 337 15.44 0.16 18.71
C ARG A 337 15.63 -1.32 18.40
N TRP A 338 15.22 -2.17 19.31
CA TRP A 338 15.38 -3.61 19.13
C TRP A 338 14.24 -4.39 19.75
N ILE A 339 14.08 -5.63 19.28
CA ILE A 339 13.18 -6.63 19.83
C ILE A 339 13.93 -7.96 19.99
N TRP A 340 13.62 -8.70 21.05
CA TRP A 340 14.13 -10.04 21.33
C TRP A 340 12.99 -10.98 21.77
N PRO A 341 13.00 -12.26 21.37
CA PRO A 341 14.02 -12.93 20.55
C PRO A 341 13.94 -12.51 19.08
N ASN A 342 15.03 -12.72 18.34
CA ASN A 342 15.01 -12.52 16.88
C ASN A 342 14.05 -13.53 16.23
N ALA A 343 13.28 -13.08 15.24
CA ALA A 343 12.08 -13.74 14.71
C ALA A 343 11.03 -13.94 15.81
N HIS A 344 10.70 -12.88 16.54
CA HIS A 344 9.99 -12.90 17.83
C HIS A 344 8.64 -13.63 17.80
N LEU A 345 7.96 -13.67 16.65
CA LEU A 345 6.67 -14.36 16.48
C LEU A 345 6.80 -15.89 16.49
N VAL A 346 7.92 -16.44 16.03
CA VAL A 346 8.11 -17.90 15.82
C VAL A 346 9.23 -18.50 16.66
N ASN A 347 10.05 -17.67 17.31
CA ASN A 347 11.18 -18.15 18.08
C ASN A 347 10.74 -18.65 19.47
N PRO A 348 10.96 -19.95 19.79
CA PRO A 348 10.50 -20.54 21.05
C PRO A 348 11.20 -19.94 22.29
N ALA A 349 12.34 -19.25 22.13
CA ALA A 349 13.04 -18.60 23.24
C ALA A 349 12.22 -17.49 23.91
N GLY A 350 11.21 -16.95 23.22
CA GLY A 350 10.32 -15.92 23.74
C GLY A 350 9.25 -16.44 24.70
N TRP A 351 9.09 -17.75 24.87
CA TRP A 351 8.04 -18.30 25.71
C TRP A 351 8.49 -18.46 27.17
N ASP A 352 7.64 -18.00 28.09
CA ASP A 352 7.67 -18.36 29.50
C ASP A 352 6.64 -19.47 29.74
N GLY A 353 7.12 -20.68 30.05
CA GLY A 353 6.34 -21.91 29.94
C GLY A 353 6.51 -22.60 28.58
N ALA A 354 5.54 -23.42 28.19
CA ALA A 354 5.63 -24.22 26.97
C ALA A 354 5.42 -23.37 25.70
N ALA A 355 6.33 -23.50 24.74
CA ALA A 355 6.15 -22.98 23.39
C ALA A 355 5.30 -23.94 22.56
N PRO A 356 4.32 -23.45 21.76
CA PRO A 356 3.57 -24.26 20.81
C PRO A 356 4.48 -24.91 19.77
N VAL A 357 4.04 -26.06 19.22
CA VAL A 357 4.69 -26.65 18.05
C VAL A 357 4.69 -25.65 16.90
N ARG A 358 5.80 -25.53 16.19
CA ARG A 358 5.89 -24.63 15.04
C ARG A 358 4.88 -25.06 13.96
N HIS A 359 4.11 -24.11 13.45
CA HIS A 359 3.24 -24.31 12.30
C HIS A 359 3.70 -23.47 11.12
N SER A 360 3.15 -23.75 9.94
CA SER A 360 3.28 -22.88 8.78
C SER A 360 1.92 -22.53 8.18
N LEU A 361 1.86 -21.33 7.59
CA LEU A 361 0.67 -20.77 6.96
C LEU A 361 0.95 -20.51 5.48
N ASP A 362 0.25 -21.21 4.61
CA ASP A 362 0.09 -20.78 3.23
C ASP A 362 -1.06 -19.76 3.17
N HIS A 363 -0.70 -18.51 2.96
CA HIS A 363 -1.65 -17.41 2.86
C HIS A 363 -2.39 -17.34 1.52
N ASN A 364 -2.24 -18.30 0.60
CA ASN A 364 -2.86 -18.28 -0.73
C ASN A 364 -2.50 -16.99 -1.47
N ALA A 365 -1.27 -16.95 -2.01
CA ALA A 365 -0.72 -15.78 -2.70
C ALA A 365 -1.62 -15.27 -3.84
N ASN A 366 -2.36 -16.14 -4.52
CA ASN A 366 -3.30 -15.76 -5.57
C ASN A 366 -4.43 -14.86 -5.02
N TYR A 367 -4.99 -15.20 -3.87
CA TYR A 367 -5.99 -14.38 -3.21
C TYR A 367 -5.40 -13.10 -2.61
N LEU A 368 -4.19 -13.13 -2.05
CA LEU A 368 -3.52 -11.91 -1.57
C LEU A 368 -3.30 -10.89 -2.70
N ARG A 369 -2.96 -11.35 -3.90
CA ARG A 369 -2.90 -10.50 -5.11
C ARG A 369 -4.28 -9.96 -5.46
N TYR A 370 -5.30 -10.81 -5.51
CA TYR A 370 -6.68 -10.40 -5.81
C TYR A 370 -7.23 -9.33 -4.84
N SER A 371 -6.96 -9.48 -3.54
CA SER A 371 -7.37 -8.54 -2.49
C SER A 371 -6.46 -7.30 -2.39
N LYS A 372 -5.40 -7.22 -3.21
CA LYS A 372 -4.41 -6.13 -3.26
C LYS A 372 -3.60 -5.98 -1.96
N ALA A 373 -3.45 -7.07 -1.22
CA ALA A 373 -2.68 -7.15 0.02
C ALA A 373 -1.18 -6.98 -0.23
N ILE A 374 -0.73 -7.65 -1.30
CA ILE A 374 0.65 -7.75 -1.71
C ILE A 374 0.75 -7.35 -3.17
N PRO A 375 1.95 -6.96 -3.62
CA PRO A 375 2.15 -6.63 -5.01
C PRO A 375 2.00 -7.87 -5.93
N PHE A 376 1.61 -7.66 -7.20
CA PHE A 376 1.29 -8.71 -8.18
C PHE A 376 2.53 -9.43 -8.74
N TYR A 377 3.35 -10.04 -7.88
CA TYR A 377 4.49 -10.86 -8.31
C TYR A 377 4.07 -12.05 -9.18
N ASP A 378 4.90 -12.45 -10.15
CA ASP A 378 4.70 -13.65 -10.96
C ASP A 378 4.69 -14.92 -10.06
N ASN A 379 3.96 -15.95 -10.49
CA ASN A 379 3.93 -17.24 -9.80
C ASN A 379 5.11 -18.12 -10.25
N ILE A 380 6.27 -17.93 -9.63
CA ILE A 380 7.52 -18.64 -9.94
C ILE A 380 7.79 -19.69 -8.85
N ASP A 381 8.30 -20.85 -9.23
CA ASP A 381 8.81 -21.83 -8.28
C ASP A 381 10.11 -21.33 -7.64
N VAL A 382 10.10 -21.18 -6.32
CA VAL A 382 11.22 -20.68 -5.51
C VAL A 382 11.91 -21.78 -4.70
N SER A 383 11.45 -23.02 -4.79
CA SER A 383 11.86 -24.14 -3.93
C SER A 383 13.38 -24.43 -3.98
N GLY A 384 14.02 -24.22 -5.14
CA GLY A 384 15.44 -24.47 -5.34
C GLY A 384 16.39 -23.59 -4.51
N ASN A 385 15.97 -22.42 -4.04
CA ASN A 385 16.84 -21.46 -3.35
C ASN A 385 16.71 -21.48 -1.82
N ILE A 386 15.67 -22.11 -1.27
CA ILE A 386 15.31 -21.97 0.14
C ILE A 386 16.44 -22.43 1.08
N ALA A 387 17.11 -23.55 0.76
CA ALA A 387 18.19 -24.06 1.59
C ALA A 387 19.40 -23.11 1.62
N THR A 388 19.77 -22.55 0.48
CA THR A 388 20.88 -21.60 0.35
C THR A 388 20.58 -20.29 1.09
N ASP A 389 19.39 -19.74 0.88
CA ASP A 389 18.97 -18.49 1.53
C ASP A 389 18.93 -18.65 3.06
N TYR A 390 18.47 -19.81 3.55
CA TYR A 390 18.48 -20.11 4.97
C TYR A 390 19.90 -20.30 5.54
N ALA A 391 20.81 -20.95 4.81
CA ALA A 391 22.22 -21.05 5.24
C ALA A 391 22.88 -19.66 5.36
N ASN A 392 22.61 -18.76 4.41
CA ASN A 392 23.07 -17.38 4.46
C ASN A 392 22.50 -16.62 5.67
N TRP A 393 21.21 -16.81 5.95
CA TRP A 393 20.55 -16.23 7.13
C TRP A 393 21.18 -16.72 8.45
N LEU A 394 21.45 -18.01 8.58
CA LEU A 394 22.07 -18.59 9.77
C LEU A 394 23.46 -17.97 10.02
N ALA A 395 24.24 -17.75 8.97
CA ALA A 395 25.58 -17.14 9.03
C ALA A 395 25.57 -15.61 9.25
N ALA A 396 24.45 -14.94 9.01
CA ALA A 396 24.35 -13.47 9.08
C ALA A 396 24.50 -12.91 10.51
N ASP A 397 24.98 -11.67 10.62
CA ASP A 397 25.08 -10.95 11.90
C ASP A 397 23.70 -10.53 12.42
N LYS A 398 23.30 -11.13 13.54
CA LYS A 398 22.01 -10.91 14.22
C LYS A 398 22.20 -10.29 15.61
N THR A 399 23.34 -9.62 15.85
CA THR A 399 23.66 -8.99 17.14
C THR A 399 22.61 -7.97 17.53
N LEU A 400 22.12 -8.02 18.77
CA LEU A 400 21.07 -7.14 19.28
C LEU A 400 21.52 -5.66 19.23
N GLY A 401 20.65 -4.77 18.75
CA GLY A 401 20.88 -3.32 18.66
C GLY A 401 21.80 -2.86 17.52
N TYR A 402 22.37 -3.78 16.72
CA TYR A 402 23.38 -3.41 15.70
C TYR A 402 23.39 -4.29 14.44
N GLY A 403 23.07 -5.59 14.55
CA GLY A 403 23.17 -6.55 13.44
C GLY A 403 22.25 -6.20 12.28
N SER A 404 22.68 -6.48 11.04
CA SER A 404 21.91 -6.16 9.82
C SER A 404 21.30 -7.38 9.14
N GLY A 405 21.52 -8.59 9.66
CA GLY A 405 21.13 -9.82 8.97
C GLY A 405 21.71 -9.85 7.57
N VAL A 406 20.86 -10.03 6.55
CA VAL A 406 21.30 -10.01 5.14
C VAL A 406 21.08 -8.65 4.44
N MET A 407 20.78 -7.58 5.20
CA MET A 407 20.65 -6.22 4.68
C MET A 407 22.03 -5.56 4.49
N SER A 408 22.15 -4.68 3.49
CA SER A 408 23.38 -3.89 3.28
C SER A 408 23.40 -2.68 4.23
N LYS A 409 24.42 -2.60 5.09
CA LYS A 409 24.63 -1.41 5.94
C LYS A 409 25.00 -0.16 5.17
N ALA A 410 25.74 -0.31 4.07
CA ALA A 410 26.12 0.79 3.20
C ALA A 410 25.05 1.00 2.11
N MET A 411 23.93 1.63 2.47
CA MET A 411 22.80 1.80 1.56
C MET A 411 23.14 2.55 0.25
N PRO A 412 23.98 3.61 0.23
CA PRO A 412 24.32 4.34 -1.00
C PRO A 412 25.09 3.54 -2.06
N THR A 413 25.56 2.33 -1.74
CA THR A 413 26.30 1.48 -2.69
C THR A 413 25.44 1.07 -3.88
N THR A 414 26.05 0.40 -4.87
CA THR A 414 25.40 -0.01 -6.12
C THR A 414 24.04 -0.67 -5.90
N GLY A 415 23.07 -0.34 -6.75
CA GLY A 415 21.75 -0.99 -6.80
C GLY A 415 21.83 -2.44 -7.28
N GLY A 416 20.68 -3.12 -7.45
CA GLY A 416 20.66 -4.55 -7.82
C GLY A 416 20.90 -5.52 -6.66
N ARG A 417 20.71 -5.05 -5.42
CA ARG A 417 20.86 -5.84 -4.19
C ARG A 417 19.53 -6.54 -3.81
N PRO A 418 19.57 -7.67 -3.09
CA PRO A 418 18.37 -8.41 -2.68
C PRO A 418 17.51 -7.69 -1.64
N ASP A 419 18.06 -6.68 -0.95
CA ASP A 419 17.33 -5.80 -0.03
C ASP A 419 16.55 -4.69 -0.76
N LEU A 420 16.70 -4.56 -2.08
CA LEU A 420 16.05 -3.52 -2.86
C LEU A 420 14.88 -4.04 -3.71
N GLY A 421 13.85 -3.20 -3.91
CA GLY A 421 12.66 -3.54 -4.68
C GLY A 421 11.43 -2.76 -4.18
N LEU A 422 10.22 -3.16 -4.60
CA LEU A 422 9.01 -2.69 -3.91
C LEU A 422 8.93 -3.34 -2.52
N ILE A 423 9.24 -4.64 -2.45
CA ILE A 423 9.62 -5.37 -1.25
C ILE A 423 10.94 -6.11 -1.51
N PRO A 424 11.80 -6.31 -0.49
CA PRO A 424 12.99 -7.15 -0.57
C PRO A 424 12.72 -8.56 -1.11
N ARG A 425 13.75 -9.17 -1.70
CA ARG A 425 13.69 -10.54 -2.24
C ARG A 425 13.21 -11.55 -1.21
N TRP A 426 13.69 -11.48 0.03
CA TRP A 426 13.31 -12.47 1.05
C TRP A 426 11.82 -12.41 1.40
N TYR A 427 11.17 -11.24 1.34
CA TYR A 427 9.71 -11.15 1.48
C TYR A 427 8.98 -11.65 0.23
N ALA A 428 9.47 -11.33 -0.97
CA ALA A 428 8.89 -11.86 -2.19
C ALA A 428 8.95 -13.39 -2.21
N VAL A 429 10.06 -14.00 -1.78
CA VAL A 429 10.19 -15.46 -1.68
C VAL A 429 9.31 -16.01 -0.57
N TRP A 430 9.28 -15.39 0.62
CA TRP A 430 8.40 -15.82 1.71
C TRP A 430 6.92 -15.92 1.27
N LEU A 431 6.44 -14.94 0.49
CA LEU A 431 5.09 -14.94 -0.09
C LEU A 431 4.85 -16.08 -1.10
N LEU A 432 5.89 -16.60 -1.74
CA LEU A 432 5.83 -17.63 -2.78
C LEU A 432 6.22 -19.03 -2.31
N ALA A 433 6.90 -19.15 -1.17
CA ALA A 433 7.44 -20.39 -0.64
C ALA A 433 6.39 -21.35 -0.04
N ALA A 434 5.10 -21.10 -0.27
CA ALA A 434 3.97 -21.94 0.14
C ALA A 434 4.00 -22.35 1.62
N GLY A 435 4.40 -21.43 2.51
CA GLY A 435 4.51 -21.69 3.94
C GLY A 435 5.73 -22.53 4.34
N ASP A 436 6.90 -22.33 3.72
CA ASP A 436 8.13 -22.95 4.22
C ASP A 436 8.57 -22.27 5.53
N PRO A 437 8.71 -23.03 6.64
CA PRO A 437 9.00 -22.48 7.95
C PRO A 437 10.31 -21.66 7.98
N ARG A 438 11.32 -22.03 7.20
CA ARG A 438 12.61 -21.30 7.18
C ARG A 438 12.43 -19.86 6.74
N TYR A 439 11.47 -19.60 5.85
CA TYR A 439 11.21 -18.27 5.37
C TYR A 439 10.41 -17.41 6.34
N ASP A 440 9.64 -17.99 7.26
CA ASP A 440 9.07 -17.23 8.39
C ASP A 440 10.19 -16.68 9.26
N GLU A 441 11.22 -17.49 9.56
CA GLU A 441 12.35 -17.05 10.38
C GLU A 441 13.18 -15.96 9.69
N ILE A 442 13.46 -16.13 8.39
CA ILE A 442 14.16 -15.10 7.60
C ILE A 442 13.33 -13.82 7.56
N ALA A 443 12.03 -13.91 7.27
CA ALA A 443 11.18 -12.74 7.10
C ALA A 443 11.00 -11.98 8.42
N PHE A 444 10.60 -12.68 9.48
CA PHE A 444 10.38 -12.06 10.79
C PHE A 444 11.69 -11.59 11.39
N GLY A 445 12.77 -12.36 11.23
CA GLY A 445 14.07 -11.95 11.74
C GLY A 445 14.65 -10.73 11.01
N GLN A 446 14.52 -10.64 9.69
CA GLN A 446 14.92 -9.43 8.97
C GLN A 446 14.11 -8.21 9.38
N ALA A 447 12.80 -8.38 9.58
CA ALA A 447 11.93 -7.31 10.06
C ALA A 447 12.28 -6.87 11.50
N ASP A 448 12.64 -7.80 12.39
CA ASP A 448 13.09 -7.51 13.75
C ASP A 448 14.36 -6.64 13.75
N LEU A 449 15.32 -6.97 12.87
CA LEU A 449 16.59 -6.26 12.73
C LEU A 449 16.46 -4.87 12.09
N SER A 450 15.31 -4.53 11.51
CA SER A 450 15.09 -3.20 10.90
C SER A 450 15.17 -2.05 11.91
N GLY A 451 14.86 -2.33 13.18
CA GLY A 451 15.01 -1.40 14.30
C GLY A 451 16.45 -0.96 14.55
N HIS A 452 17.43 -1.74 14.09
CA HIS A 452 18.85 -1.42 14.23
C HIS A 452 19.33 -0.36 13.25
N ILE A 453 18.52 0.02 12.26
CA ILE A 453 18.81 1.14 11.36
C ILE A 453 18.64 2.44 12.17
N PRO A 454 19.64 3.35 12.21
CA PRO A 454 19.61 4.54 13.08
C PRO A 454 18.73 5.67 12.52
N THR A 455 17.45 5.37 12.26
CA THR A 455 16.46 6.28 11.65
C THR A 455 15.19 6.46 12.50
N HIS A 456 15.19 5.95 13.73
CA HIS A 456 14.05 6.04 14.64
C HIS A 456 14.18 7.30 15.48
N TYR A 457 13.21 8.19 15.43
CA TYR A 457 13.18 9.38 16.30
C TYR A 457 11.83 9.45 16.99
N ARG A 458 11.82 9.34 18.32
CA ARG A 458 10.62 9.35 19.16
C ARG A 458 10.53 10.69 19.87
N GLU A 459 9.40 11.36 19.73
CA GLU A 459 9.14 12.62 20.41
C GLU A 459 9.01 12.39 21.91
N THR A 460 9.89 13.04 22.66
CA THR A 460 9.91 13.00 24.12
C THR A 460 9.81 14.40 24.74
N SER A 461 9.62 15.43 23.91
CA SER A 461 9.43 16.80 24.38
C SER A 461 7.96 17.06 24.72
N THR A 462 7.73 17.57 25.93
CA THR A 462 6.43 18.13 26.33
C THR A 462 6.35 19.64 26.09
N ASN A 463 7.34 20.24 25.42
CA ASN A 463 7.36 21.68 25.15
C ASN A 463 6.25 22.02 24.14
N SER A 464 5.46 23.06 24.45
CA SER A 464 4.28 23.45 23.65
C SER A 464 4.47 23.54 22.13
N PRO A 465 5.61 23.99 21.54
CA PRO A 465 5.76 23.98 20.08
C PRO A 465 5.95 22.58 19.48
N TYR A 466 6.48 21.61 20.23
CA TYR A 466 6.72 20.23 19.76
C TYR A 466 5.75 19.21 20.32
N ALA A 467 4.91 19.59 21.29
CA ALA A 467 4.04 18.68 22.03
C ALA A 467 2.82 18.18 21.24
N LYS A 468 2.65 18.58 19.96
CA LYS A 468 1.46 18.30 19.16
C LYS A 468 1.80 17.49 17.93
N TYR A 469 1.17 16.34 17.80
CA TYR A 469 1.45 15.40 16.72
C TYR A 469 0.90 15.85 15.38
N LEU A 470 -0.29 16.48 15.39
CA LEU A 470 -1.01 16.97 14.22
C LEU A 470 -1.28 18.46 14.34
N ASP A 471 -1.08 19.17 13.24
CA ASP A 471 -1.58 20.52 13.04
C ASP A 471 -3.02 20.44 12.47
N LEU A 472 -4.02 20.52 13.37
CA LEU A 472 -5.43 20.25 13.06
C LEU A 472 -6.19 21.43 12.42
N ASP A 473 -5.64 22.63 12.41
CA ASP A 473 -6.21 23.78 11.71
C ASP A 473 -5.27 24.34 10.64
N GLY A 474 -4.10 23.72 10.50
CA GLY A 474 -3.08 24.04 9.54
C GLY A 474 -2.23 25.22 9.97
N SER A 475 -2.63 26.02 10.97
CA SER A 475 -2.24 27.41 11.32
C SER A 475 -0.75 27.71 11.46
N GLY A 476 0.09 26.69 11.31
CA GLY A 476 1.50 26.74 11.63
C GLY A 476 1.70 26.57 13.13
N ALA A 477 2.94 26.29 13.55
CA ALA A 477 3.32 25.99 14.93
C ALA A 477 2.91 27.05 16.00
N ALA A 478 2.36 28.20 15.58
CA ALA A 478 2.01 29.32 16.46
C ALA A 478 0.56 29.28 16.99
N ALA A 479 -0.42 28.68 16.29
CA ALA A 479 -1.81 28.64 16.79
C ALA A 479 -2.10 27.30 17.48
N ASN A 480 -1.96 27.34 18.80
CA ASN A 480 -2.14 26.20 19.66
C ASN A 480 -3.62 25.76 19.76
N ASP A 481 -4.10 24.84 18.93
CA ASP A 481 -5.39 24.19 19.20
C ASP A 481 -5.26 23.17 20.36
N SER A 482 -6.15 23.26 21.36
CA SER A 482 -6.28 22.33 22.48
C SER A 482 -6.76 20.92 22.08
N GLY A 483 -7.27 20.75 20.85
CA GLY A 483 -7.78 19.48 20.33
C GLY A 483 -6.75 18.54 19.68
N SER A 484 -5.50 18.96 19.51
CA SER A 484 -4.45 18.16 18.84
C SER A 484 -3.95 17.00 19.72
N PRO A 485 -3.72 15.80 19.17
CA PRO A 485 -3.08 14.71 19.89
C PRO A 485 -1.67 15.08 20.34
N SER A 486 -1.27 14.61 21.52
CA SER A 486 0.10 14.76 22.01
C SER A 486 1.08 14.05 21.06
N SER A 487 2.21 14.69 20.76
CA SER A 487 3.32 14.07 20.03
C SER A 487 4.14 13.12 20.91
N TYR A 488 4.06 13.25 22.23
CA TYR A 488 4.85 12.44 23.16
C TYR A 488 4.68 10.94 22.89
N ASN A 489 5.79 10.22 22.94
CA ASN A 489 5.93 8.79 22.62
C ASN A 489 5.66 8.39 21.16
N ARG A 490 5.50 9.33 20.23
CA ARG A 490 5.23 9.03 18.82
C ARG A 490 6.46 9.24 17.94
N PRO A 491 6.50 8.67 16.73
CA PRO A 491 7.51 9.04 15.74
C PRO A 491 7.54 10.56 15.53
N VAL A 492 8.70 11.15 15.24
CA VAL A 492 8.78 12.59 14.91
C VAL A 492 7.81 12.94 13.79
N SER A 493 7.04 14.00 14.01
CA SER A 493 6.12 14.53 13.01
C SER A 493 6.64 15.86 12.47
N LEU A 494 6.49 16.07 11.17
CA LEU A 494 6.80 17.34 10.52
C LEU A 494 5.77 18.44 10.85
N ASP A 495 4.68 18.09 11.52
CA ASP A 495 3.71 19.07 12.03
C ASP A 495 4.17 19.63 13.37
N ALA A 496 4.75 18.78 14.23
CA ALA A 496 5.43 19.18 15.45
C ALA A 496 6.75 19.92 15.15
N ARG A 497 7.45 19.51 14.09
CA ARG A 497 8.76 20.07 13.70
C ARG A 497 8.84 20.39 12.20
N PRO A 498 8.20 21.47 11.73
CA PRO A 498 8.16 21.83 10.30
C PRO A 498 9.54 21.94 9.64
N GLY A 499 10.53 22.44 10.37
CA GLY A 499 11.91 22.63 9.97
C GLY A 499 12.84 21.43 10.17
N PHE A 500 12.37 20.28 10.67
CA PHE A 500 13.24 19.15 11.01
C PHE A 500 13.73 18.37 9.79
N TYR A 501 15.05 18.25 9.59
CA TYR A 501 15.63 17.42 8.53
C TYR A 501 16.14 16.10 9.10
N ALA A 502 15.41 15.01 8.86
CA ALA A 502 15.66 13.73 9.51
C ALA A 502 17.00 13.08 9.13
N ALA A 503 17.55 13.39 7.93
CA ALA A 503 18.85 12.85 7.52
C ALA A 503 20.05 13.60 8.13
N GLU A 504 19.85 14.82 8.64
CA GLU A 504 20.83 15.55 9.45
C GLU A 504 20.13 16.11 10.69
N PRO A 505 19.77 15.25 11.66
CA PRO A 505 18.85 15.63 12.73
C PRO A 505 19.46 16.59 13.76
N PHE A 506 20.76 16.87 13.70
CA PHE A 506 21.49 17.63 14.71
C PHE A 506 21.86 19.03 14.23
N ARG A 507 21.31 20.06 14.89
CA ARG A 507 21.72 21.46 14.79
C ARG A 507 21.40 22.20 16.08
N THR A 508 22.19 23.23 16.40
CA THR A 508 22.02 24.07 17.60
C THR A 508 21.47 25.46 17.28
N ASP A 509 21.40 25.83 16.01
CA ASP A 509 20.97 27.15 15.53
C ASP A 509 19.48 27.22 15.18
N ALA A 510 18.76 26.08 15.19
CA ALA A 510 17.36 25.99 14.79
C ALA A 510 16.51 25.20 15.78
N PRO A 511 15.32 25.69 16.16
CA PRO A 511 14.49 25.10 17.20
C PRO A 511 13.99 23.68 16.85
N ASP A 512 13.74 23.38 15.58
CA ASP A 512 13.17 22.07 15.20
C ASP A 512 14.18 20.91 15.27
N TYR A 513 15.48 21.20 15.38
CA TYR A 513 16.54 20.19 15.36
C TYR A 513 16.84 19.62 16.75
N LEU A 514 17.52 18.47 16.78
CA LEU A 514 17.92 17.79 18.00
C LEU A 514 19.26 18.33 18.49
N THR A 515 19.39 18.43 19.82
CA THR A 515 20.68 18.74 20.46
C THR A 515 21.31 17.43 20.93
N PRO A 516 22.47 17.02 20.39
CA PRO A 516 23.12 15.79 20.80
C PRO A 516 23.61 15.86 22.25
N VAL A 517 23.51 14.75 22.98
CA VAL A 517 24.02 14.58 24.34
C VAL A 517 25.17 13.57 24.31
N MET A 518 26.38 14.02 24.65
CA MET A 518 27.55 13.15 24.56
C MET A 518 27.49 11.97 25.56
N PRO A 519 27.94 10.77 25.16
CA PRO A 519 28.41 10.42 23.84
C PRO A 519 27.22 10.26 22.87
N CYS A 520 27.32 10.81 21.66
CA CYS A 520 26.30 10.56 20.64
C CYS A 520 26.92 10.29 19.27
N CYS A 521 26.18 9.42 18.60
CA CYS A 521 26.06 9.20 17.17
C CYS A 521 27.38 8.76 16.52
N SER A 522 28.03 7.80 17.18
CA SER A 522 29.26 7.16 16.72
C SER A 522 29.04 6.41 15.40
N PRO A 523 29.85 6.64 14.36
CA PRO A 523 29.75 5.91 13.09
C PRO A 523 30.12 4.43 13.23
N SER A 524 30.59 3.97 14.40
CA SER A 524 30.88 2.57 14.69
C SER A 524 29.68 1.64 14.52
N HIS A 525 28.45 2.16 14.43
CA HIS A 525 27.27 1.38 14.05
C HIS A 525 27.33 0.84 12.59
N GLY A 526 28.21 1.38 11.74
CA GLY A 526 28.50 0.88 10.38
C GLY A 526 27.44 1.15 9.32
N TRP A 527 26.27 1.68 9.71
CA TRP A 527 25.20 2.08 8.81
C TRP A 527 25.55 3.40 8.09
N SER A 528 25.32 3.42 6.78
CA SER A 528 25.22 4.63 5.98
C SER A 528 23.84 4.62 5.35
N VAL A 529 22.95 5.45 5.90
CA VAL A 529 21.54 5.49 5.48
C VAL A 529 21.41 6.33 4.22
N ASP A 530 20.59 5.87 3.28
CA ASP A 530 20.28 6.58 2.05
C ASP A 530 18.80 6.44 1.70
N ILE A 531 18.17 7.56 1.34
CA ILE A 531 16.76 7.57 0.93
C ILE A 531 16.55 6.94 -0.45
N ALA A 532 17.58 6.90 -1.31
CA ALA A 532 17.49 6.39 -2.68
C ALA A 532 17.74 4.87 -2.79
N HIS A 533 18.03 4.21 -1.68
CA HIS A 533 18.22 2.77 -1.55
C HIS A 533 17.72 2.24 -0.19
N TYR A 534 16.64 2.83 0.33
CA TYR A 534 16.09 2.50 1.65
C TYR A 534 15.21 1.24 1.60
N PRO A 535 15.63 0.06 2.08
CA PRO A 535 14.85 -1.18 1.89
C PRO A 535 13.44 -1.12 2.50
N ALA A 536 12.48 -1.86 1.94
CA ALA A 536 11.12 -1.95 2.51
C ALA A 536 11.12 -3.03 3.61
N GLN A 537 11.12 -2.64 4.88
CA GLN A 537 11.48 -3.59 5.94
C GLN A 537 10.31 -4.30 6.59
N THR A 538 9.16 -3.66 6.77
CA THR A 538 8.16 -4.19 7.72
C THR A 538 6.74 -4.28 7.19
N HIS A 539 6.34 -3.47 6.19
CA HIS A 539 4.98 -3.50 5.65
C HIS A 539 4.48 -4.90 5.23
N ALA A 540 5.29 -5.67 4.49
CA ALA A 540 4.86 -6.98 4.00
C ALA A 540 4.60 -7.97 5.15
N VAL A 541 5.46 -7.92 6.18
CA VAL A 541 5.34 -8.78 7.36
C VAL A 541 4.16 -8.33 8.22
N TRP A 542 4.01 -7.02 8.45
CA TRP A 542 2.84 -6.47 9.13
C TRP A 542 1.53 -6.84 8.43
N ALA A 543 1.47 -6.78 7.09
CA ALA A 543 0.25 -7.06 6.33
C ALA A 543 -0.27 -8.49 6.55
N LEU A 544 0.61 -9.46 6.87
CA LEU A 544 0.25 -10.87 7.06
C LEU A 544 0.28 -11.34 8.52
N THR A 545 0.83 -10.55 9.43
CA THR A 545 0.89 -10.88 10.87
C THR A 545 0.00 -9.98 11.72
N GLY A 546 -0.15 -8.71 11.33
CA GLY A 546 -0.85 -7.68 12.11
C GLY A 546 -0.13 -7.31 13.39
N ASP A 547 1.16 -7.63 13.48
CA ASP A 547 1.97 -7.44 14.67
C ASP A 547 2.20 -5.96 15.01
N TYR A 548 2.15 -5.64 16.31
CA TYR A 548 2.30 -4.27 16.81
C TYR A 548 3.71 -3.71 16.56
N TYR A 549 4.76 -4.50 16.76
CA TYR A 549 6.13 -4.04 16.56
C TYR A 549 6.34 -3.66 15.10
N TYR A 550 5.94 -4.52 14.15
CA TYR A 550 6.09 -4.23 12.72
C TYR A 550 5.26 -3.02 12.25
N MET A 551 4.07 -2.80 12.83
CA MET A 551 3.31 -1.57 12.59
C MET A 551 4.12 -0.34 13.02
N ARG A 552 4.67 -0.35 14.25
CA ARG A 552 5.38 0.79 14.82
C ARG A 552 6.71 1.05 14.09
N GLU A 553 7.41 -0.01 13.68
CA GLU A 553 8.58 0.09 12.80
C GLU A 553 8.23 0.78 11.47
N GLN A 554 7.14 0.36 10.82
CA GLN A 554 6.70 0.97 9.56
C GLN A 554 6.37 2.46 9.72
N GLN A 555 5.81 2.86 10.86
CA GLN A 555 5.54 4.27 11.17
C GLN A 555 6.84 5.07 11.34
N PHE A 556 7.87 4.53 12.00
CA PHE A 556 9.16 5.20 12.08
C PHE A 556 9.87 5.33 10.74
N HIS A 557 9.89 4.28 9.93
CA HIS A 557 10.43 4.34 8.57
C HIS A 557 9.69 5.40 7.74
N GLY A 558 8.36 5.45 7.83
CA GLY A 558 7.54 6.48 7.18
C GLY A 558 7.86 7.90 7.67
N ALA A 559 8.05 8.08 8.99
CA ALA A 559 8.37 9.37 9.57
C ALA A 559 9.75 9.88 9.13
N PHE A 560 10.77 9.01 9.15
CA PHE A 560 12.10 9.31 8.63
C PHE A 560 12.03 9.71 7.15
N MET A 561 11.39 8.89 6.31
CA MET A 561 11.33 9.14 4.86
C MET A 561 10.51 10.39 4.50
N ALA A 562 9.51 10.76 5.30
CA ALA A 562 8.81 12.03 5.14
C ALA A 562 9.74 13.24 5.41
N GLY A 563 10.61 13.13 6.43
CA GLY A 563 11.50 14.19 6.90
C GLY A 563 12.91 14.21 6.29
N ALA A 564 13.32 13.17 5.56
CA ALA A 564 14.68 13.02 5.00
C ALA A 564 14.87 13.67 3.61
N HIS A 565 14.00 14.62 3.23
CA HIS A 565 14.10 15.38 1.97
C HIS A 565 14.82 16.71 2.17
N TRP A 566 15.63 17.10 1.18
CA TRP A 566 16.63 18.17 1.32
C TRP A 566 16.03 19.55 1.65
N TRP A 567 16.68 20.21 2.61
CA TRP A 567 16.56 21.61 3.05
C TRP A 567 15.18 22.12 3.51
N PRO A 568 14.96 22.29 4.83
CA PRO A 568 13.62 22.46 5.39
C PRO A 568 13.14 23.89 5.69
N LEU A 569 13.90 24.97 5.43
CA LEU A 569 13.69 26.20 6.24
C LEU A 569 13.69 27.56 5.54
N ASN A 570 13.39 27.69 4.24
CA ASN A 570 13.17 29.04 3.69
C ASN A 570 11.97 29.13 2.73
N PRO A 571 10.93 29.93 3.06
CA PRO A 571 9.86 30.27 2.12
C PRO A 571 10.37 31.09 0.93
N SER A 572 11.62 31.58 0.91
CA SER A 572 12.16 32.33 -0.24
C SER A 572 13.02 31.52 -1.21
N GLU A 573 13.19 30.19 -1.06
CA GLU A 573 14.09 29.40 -1.92
C GLU A 573 13.49 28.12 -2.54
N ALA A 574 13.71 28.04 -3.86
CA ALA A 574 13.73 26.93 -4.80
C ALA A 574 12.69 25.78 -4.72
N TRP A 575 12.07 25.54 -5.87
CA TRP A 575 11.13 24.45 -6.25
C TRP A 575 11.53 23.00 -5.85
N TYR A 576 12.76 22.75 -5.42
CA TYR A 576 13.27 21.43 -5.03
C TYR A 576 13.13 21.13 -3.52
N THR A 577 12.59 22.02 -2.71
CA THR A 577 12.42 21.81 -1.26
C THR A 577 11.10 21.10 -0.90
N ARG A 578 10.96 20.68 0.35
CA ARG A 578 9.71 20.11 0.91
C ARG A 578 8.75 21.16 1.49
N HIS A 579 9.06 22.45 1.41
CA HIS A 579 8.22 23.57 1.87
C HIS A 579 7.60 23.36 3.28
N GLY A 580 8.44 23.25 4.31
CA GLY A 580 8.00 23.00 5.68
C GLY A 580 7.26 21.66 5.81
N GLY A 581 6.14 21.63 6.52
CA GLY A 581 5.39 20.42 6.88
C GLY A 581 4.74 19.63 5.73
N SER A 582 4.95 20.01 4.45
CA SER A 582 4.27 19.36 3.32
C SER A 582 4.79 17.95 2.96
N ALA A 583 5.83 17.48 3.68
CA ALA A 583 6.60 16.25 3.43
C ALA A 583 7.20 16.17 2.01
N ILE A 584 7.90 15.05 1.71
CA ILE A 584 8.48 14.62 0.42
C ILE A 584 8.58 15.74 -0.62
N ALA A 585 9.82 16.19 -0.88
CA ALA A 585 10.07 17.22 -1.87
C ALA A 585 9.53 16.80 -3.24
N ALA A 586 8.90 17.74 -3.94
CA ALA A 586 8.34 17.47 -5.26
C ALA A 586 9.45 17.16 -6.27
N PHE A 587 10.63 17.78 -6.15
CA PHE A 587 11.68 17.72 -7.18
C PHE A 587 13.15 17.75 -6.70
N GLY A 588 13.42 17.53 -5.40
CA GLY A 588 14.77 17.71 -4.83
C GLY A 588 15.70 16.52 -4.77
N HIS A 589 15.28 15.35 -5.28
CA HIS A 589 16.06 14.12 -5.19
C HIS A 589 16.05 13.32 -6.49
N GLN A 590 16.76 12.20 -6.52
CA GLN A 590 16.68 11.25 -7.64
C GLN A 590 15.25 10.68 -7.74
N VAL A 591 14.78 10.35 -8.95
CA VAL A 591 13.43 9.81 -9.19
C VAL A 591 13.11 8.62 -8.27
N ARG A 592 14.09 7.73 -8.08
CA ARG A 592 13.92 6.61 -7.15
C ARG A 592 13.82 7.07 -5.69
N GLY A 593 14.60 8.06 -5.24
CA GLY A 593 14.52 8.56 -3.86
C GLY A 593 13.12 9.08 -3.50
N HIS A 594 12.42 9.69 -4.46
CA HIS A 594 11.00 9.97 -4.31
C HIS A 594 10.15 8.71 -4.21
N ALA A 595 10.34 7.74 -5.11
CA ALA A 595 9.60 6.48 -5.12
C ALA A 595 9.75 5.70 -3.80
N TRP A 596 10.98 5.56 -3.28
CA TRP A 596 11.26 4.94 -1.99
C TRP A 596 10.57 5.68 -0.84
N SER A 597 10.59 7.01 -0.86
CA SER A 597 9.97 7.81 0.21
C SER A 597 8.46 7.73 0.22
N ILE A 598 7.81 7.87 -0.95
CA ILE A 598 6.35 7.79 -1.04
C ILE A 598 5.87 6.37 -0.75
N ARG A 599 6.66 5.33 -1.06
CA ARG A 599 6.38 3.95 -0.66
C ARG A 599 6.29 3.82 0.86
N GLU A 600 7.30 4.28 1.60
CA GLU A 600 7.33 4.16 3.07
C GLU A 600 6.24 5.00 3.75
N VAL A 601 5.97 6.21 3.25
CA VAL A 601 4.88 7.06 3.77
C VAL A 601 3.52 6.44 3.48
N ALA A 602 3.31 5.87 2.30
CA ALA A 602 2.08 5.16 1.99
C ALA A 602 1.93 3.91 2.86
N ALA A 603 2.97 3.09 3.00
CA ALA A 603 2.98 1.91 3.85
C ALA A 603 2.67 2.24 5.32
N ALA A 604 3.20 3.35 5.85
CA ALA A 604 2.90 3.82 7.20
C ALA A 604 1.43 4.24 7.36
N ALA A 605 0.84 4.88 6.34
CA ALA A 605 -0.60 5.16 6.32
C ALA A 605 -1.45 3.88 6.25
N MET A 606 -1.01 2.87 5.50
CA MET A 606 -1.69 1.57 5.41
C MET A 606 -1.64 0.79 6.72
N ALA A 607 -0.49 0.82 7.40
CA ALA A 607 -0.23 0.09 8.64
C ALA A 607 -0.96 0.69 9.86
N SER A 608 -1.14 2.00 9.88
CA SER A 608 -1.73 2.70 11.01
C SER A 608 -3.23 2.42 11.14
N PRO A 609 -3.79 2.17 12.34
CA PRO A 609 -5.21 1.93 12.53
C PRO A 609 -6.09 3.09 12.08
N ALA A 610 -7.25 2.79 11.49
CA ALA A 610 -8.19 3.82 11.05
C ALA A 610 -8.63 4.70 12.24
N GLY A 611 -8.54 6.03 12.08
CA GLY A 611 -8.88 7.00 13.12
C GLY A 611 -7.75 7.34 14.10
N SER A 612 -6.59 6.67 14.00
CA SER A 612 -5.41 7.05 14.81
C SER A 612 -4.78 8.36 14.32
N PRO A 613 -4.08 9.11 15.18
CA PRO A 613 -3.30 10.28 14.78
C PRO A 613 -2.27 9.97 13.69
N GLU A 614 -1.65 8.79 13.74
CA GLU A 614 -0.64 8.31 12.80
C GLU A 614 -1.24 8.09 11.41
N PHE A 615 -2.42 7.47 11.32
CA PHE A 615 -3.14 7.34 10.03
C PHE A 615 -3.39 8.71 9.40
N ALA A 616 -3.94 9.66 10.18
CA ALA A 616 -4.23 11.01 9.70
C ALA A 616 -2.94 11.74 9.24
N TYR A 617 -1.87 11.63 10.02
CA TYR A 617 -0.57 12.22 9.72
C TYR A 617 -0.01 11.69 8.40
N PHE A 618 0.22 10.38 8.28
CA PHE A 618 0.84 9.78 7.09
C PHE A 618 -0.02 9.94 5.84
N TYR A 619 -1.34 9.82 5.97
CA TYR A 619 -2.25 10.06 4.86
C TYR A 619 -2.17 11.52 4.38
N SER A 620 -2.09 12.50 5.28
CA SER A 620 -1.92 13.91 4.90
C SER A 620 -0.63 14.14 4.10
N LYS A 621 0.48 13.49 4.50
CA LYS A 621 1.77 13.60 3.81
C LYS A 621 1.74 12.94 2.44
N LEU A 622 1.09 11.78 2.33
CA LEU A 622 0.82 11.13 1.06
C LEU A 622 -0.02 12.03 0.14
N ALA A 623 -1.12 12.60 0.64
CA ALA A 623 -2.01 13.47 -0.12
C ALA A 623 -1.32 14.75 -0.61
N ASN A 624 -0.45 15.36 0.20
CA ASN A 624 0.36 16.51 -0.21
C ASN A 624 1.31 16.15 -1.35
N THR A 625 1.92 14.96 -1.28
CA THR A 625 2.82 14.44 -2.31
C THR A 625 2.10 14.16 -3.63
N LEU A 626 0.92 13.54 -3.56
CA LEU A 626 0.08 13.27 -4.74
C LEU A 626 -0.46 14.56 -5.36
N SER A 627 -0.80 15.55 -4.54
CA SER A 627 -1.22 16.88 -4.99
C SER A 627 -0.11 17.61 -5.77
N LYS A 628 1.14 17.53 -5.31
CA LYS A 628 2.31 18.03 -6.06
C LYS A 628 2.45 17.34 -7.42
N MET A 629 2.27 16.02 -7.48
CA MET A 629 2.34 15.28 -8.73
C MET A 629 1.24 15.67 -9.73
N GLU A 630 0.01 15.86 -9.25
CA GLU A 630 -1.05 16.41 -10.10
C GLU A 630 -0.73 17.83 -10.58
N GLY A 631 -0.11 18.66 -9.73
CA GLY A 631 0.38 20.00 -10.07
C GLY A 631 1.36 19.97 -11.23
N PHE A 632 2.39 19.15 -11.11
CA PHE A 632 3.45 18.98 -12.11
C PHE A 632 2.93 18.54 -13.47
N PHE A 633 2.01 17.58 -13.48
CA PHE A 633 1.39 17.13 -14.71
C PHE A 633 0.26 18.05 -15.22
N GLY A 634 -0.06 19.13 -14.49
CA GLY A 634 -1.14 20.04 -14.85
C GLY A 634 -2.52 19.39 -14.82
N ILE A 635 -2.71 18.35 -13.98
CA ILE A 635 -3.96 17.59 -13.87
C ILE A 635 -4.98 18.43 -13.11
N ARG A 636 -6.05 18.88 -13.79
CA ARG A 636 -7.06 19.80 -13.22
C ARG A 636 -8.36 19.12 -12.77
N ASN A 637 -8.44 17.80 -12.96
CA ASN A 637 -9.57 16.96 -12.61
C ASN A 637 -9.16 15.77 -11.72
N GLY A 638 -7.96 15.86 -11.12
CA GLY A 638 -7.40 14.82 -10.27
C GLY A 638 -8.04 14.77 -8.88
N ASP A 639 -7.70 13.73 -8.14
CA ASP A 639 -8.23 13.46 -6.79
C ASP A 639 -7.55 14.32 -5.72
N PHE A 640 -6.40 14.89 -6.03
CA PHE A 640 -5.61 15.74 -5.15
C PHE A 640 -5.45 17.18 -5.68
N TRP A 641 -6.35 17.60 -6.56
CA TRP A 641 -6.35 18.93 -7.13
C TRP A 641 -6.63 19.96 -6.01
N ARG A 642 -5.73 20.95 -5.89
CA ARG A 642 -5.72 21.95 -4.82
C ARG A 642 -5.32 23.32 -5.38
N PRO A 643 -6.21 24.13 -5.97
CA PRO A 643 -5.83 25.46 -6.43
C PRO A 643 -5.49 26.38 -5.25
N THR A 644 -4.89 27.54 -5.53
CA THR A 644 -4.85 28.63 -4.54
C THR A 644 -6.19 29.34 -4.44
N THR A 645 -6.37 30.16 -3.40
CA THR A 645 -7.55 31.01 -3.23
C THR A 645 -7.83 31.86 -4.47
N GLY A 646 -9.06 31.75 -4.99
CA GLY A 646 -9.48 32.39 -6.25
C GLY A 646 -9.05 31.67 -7.54
N GLY A 647 -8.38 30.53 -7.44
CA GLY A 647 -7.98 29.70 -8.58
C GLY A 647 -9.14 29.02 -9.28
N SER A 648 -9.02 28.88 -10.60
CA SER A 648 -10.00 28.21 -11.48
C SER A 648 -9.35 27.08 -12.26
N LYS A 649 -10.15 26.27 -12.97
CA LYS A 649 -9.60 25.30 -13.92
C LYS A 649 -8.80 25.95 -15.05
N ALA A 650 -9.04 27.21 -15.41
CA ALA A 650 -8.27 27.90 -16.46
C ALA A 650 -6.93 28.40 -15.92
N ASN A 651 -6.96 28.99 -14.72
CA ASN A 651 -5.79 29.48 -14.00
C ASN A 651 -5.85 28.99 -12.54
N PRO A 652 -5.22 27.85 -12.20
CA PRO A 652 -5.33 27.25 -10.87
C PRO A 652 -4.51 27.98 -9.80
N CYS A 653 -3.55 28.82 -10.21
CA CYS A 653 -2.57 29.43 -9.33
C CYS A 653 -2.45 30.96 -9.53
N PRO A 654 -3.56 31.73 -9.55
CA PRO A 654 -3.56 33.15 -9.95
C PRO A 654 -2.82 34.07 -8.98
N ASN A 655 -2.77 33.71 -7.70
CA ASN A 655 -2.18 34.52 -6.62
C ASN A 655 -0.97 33.83 -5.98
N TYR A 656 -0.47 32.77 -6.62
CA TYR A 656 0.60 31.96 -6.06
C TYR A 656 1.94 32.68 -6.22
N SER A 657 2.54 33.09 -5.09
CA SER A 657 3.93 33.52 -5.02
C SER A 657 4.72 32.48 -4.22
N PRO A 658 5.87 32.00 -4.74
CA PRO A 658 6.69 31.04 -4.01
C PRO A 658 7.30 31.60 -2.72
N GLN A 659 7.12 32.89 -2.42
CA GLN A 659 7.74 33.62 -1.29
C GLN A 659 6.95 33.62 0.02
N TYR A 660 5.76 32.98 0.08
CA TYR A 660 4.94 33.03 1.30
C TYR A 660 5.44 32.05 2.37
N THR A 661 5.66 32.58 3.58
CA THR A 661 5.74 31.82 4.83
C THR A 661 4.62 30.78 4.86
N TYR A 662 4.92 29.54 5.25
CA TYR A 662 3.92 28.47 5.39
C TYR A 662 2.70 29.01 6.13
N SER A 663 1.63 29.20 5.38
CA SER A 663 0.31 29.57 5.87
C SER A 663 -0.66 28.62 5.20
N PRO A 664 -1.61 28.07 5.95
CA PRO A 664 -2.34 26.87 5.59
C PRO A 664 -3.49 27.21 4.64
N ASP A 665 -3.89 28.48 4.66
CA ASP A 665 -4.90 29.11 3.85
C ASP A 665 -4.36 29.57 2.48
N ASN A 666 -3.04 29.66 2.32
CA ASN A 666 -2.38 30.11 1.08
C ASN A 666 -1.38 29.12 0.47
N PHE A 667 -0.95 28.07 1.20
CA PHE A 667 -0.07 27.05 0.66
C PHE A 667 -0.86 25.98 -0.11
N SER A 668 -0.59 25.88 -1.41
CA SER A 668 -1.12 24.82 -2.27
C SER A 668 0.03 23.89 -2.71
N PRO A 669 0.05 22.61 -2.29
CA PRO A 669 1.05 21.64 -2.77
C PRO A 669 1.00 21.45 -4.30
N TYR A 670 -0.20 21.56 -4.88
CA TYR A 670 -0.41 21.53 -6.32
C TYR A 670 0.29 22.71 -7.01
N CYS A 671 0.03 23.94 -6.56
CA CYS A 671 0.59 25.15 -7.15
C CYS A 671 2.09 25.25 -6.92
N TRP A 672 2.61 24.69 -5.83
CA TRP A 672 4.05 24.55 -5.61
C TRP A 672 4.75 23.80 -6.73
N ALA A 673 4.10 22.75 -7.26
CA ALA A 673 4.63 21.93 -8.33
C ALA A 673 4.09 22.30 -9.72
N TYR A 674 3.19 23.27 -9.84
CA TYR A 674 2.48 23.56 -11.09
C TYR A 674 3.36 24.30 -12.10
N THR A 675 3.58 23.67 -13.25
CA THR A 675 4.43 24.20 -14.35
C THR A 675 3.65 24.57 -15.61
N GLY A 676 2.31 24.64 -15.54
CA GLY A 676 1.45 24.77 -16.73
C GLY A 676 1.12 23.43 -17.41
N GLY A 677 1.65 22.32 -16.89
CA GLY A 677 1.51 20.98 -17.43
C GLY A 677 2.63 20.63 -18.41
N VAL A 678 3.16 19.42 -18.30
CA VAL A 678 4.25 18.92 -19.14
C VAL A 678 3.69 18.02 -20.26
N ASN A 679 4.44 17.69 -21.32
CA ASN A 679 3.96 16.89 -22.47
C ASN A 679 4.21 15.36 -22.30
N VAL A 680 3.86 14.54 -23.30
CA VAL A 680 3.93 13.06 -23.20
C VAL A 680 5.36 12.51 -23.11
N ALA A 681 6.33 13.16 -23.76
CA ALA A 681 7.73 12.72 -23.72
C ALA A 681 8.50 13.34 -22.54
N SER A 682 7.93 14.32 -21.84
CA SER A 682 8.43 14.81 -20.56
C SER A 682 8.05 13.94 -19.36
N ILE A 683 7.26 12.86 -19.54
CA ILE A 683 6.89 11.95 -18.44
C ILE A 683 8.12 11.19 -17.89
N VAL A 684 9.21 11.09 -18.67
CA VAL A 684 10.51 10.59 -18.18
C VAL A 684 11.27 11.59 -17.33
N ASP A 685 10.84 12.85 -17.33
CA ASP A 685 11.34 13.85 -16.40
C ASP A 685 10.44 13.92 -15.19
N GLN A 686 10.99 13.50 -14.07
CA GLN A 686 10.30 13.65 -12.80
C GLN A 686 11.10 14.51 -11.83
N TYR A 687 12.34 14.96 -12.12
CA TYR A 687 13.23 15.58 -11.11
C TYR A 687 14.38 16.44 -11.70
N TRP A 688 14.95 17.37 -10.89
CA TRP A 688 16.04 18.30 -11.28
C TRP A 688 17.33 17.65 -11.74
N TYR A 689 17.68 16.51 -11.13
CA TYR A 689 19.04 15.99 -11.22
C TYR A 689 19.38 15.66 -12.67
N SER A 690 20.22 16.49 -13.29
CA SER A 690 20.88 16.15 -14.54
C SER A 690 21.87 15.04 -14.21
N ALA A 691 21.48 13.80 -14.51
CA ALA A 691 22.49 12.78 -14.63
C ALA A 691 23.50 13.20 -15.70
N LEU A 692 24.77 12.89 -15.48
CA LEU A 692 25.77 12.88 -16.54
C LEU A 692 25.17 12.17 -17.77
N CYS A 693 25.18 12.87 -18.89
CA CYS A 693 24.70 12.36 -20.18
C CYS A 693 25.73 11.46 -20.86
N ASP A 694 26.72 11.01 -20.10
CA ASP A 694 27.92 10.27 -20.50
C ASP A 694 27.59 8.79 -20.81
N ASP A 695 26.42 8.54 -21.39
CA ASP A 695 25.97 7.24 -21.86
C ASP A 695 26.11 7.18 -23.39
N TRP A 696 26.76 6.11 -23.87
CA TRP A 696 27.01 5.85 -25.28
C TRP A 696 25.75 5.76 -26.15
N THR A 697 24.57 5.71 -25.53
CA THR A 697 23.27 5.63 -26.19
C THR A 697 22.68 6.99 -26.60
N ILE A 698 23.27 8.12 -26.19
CA ILE A 698 22.69 9.47 -26.34
C ILE A 698 23.41 10.26 -27.45
N ALA A 699 22.62 10.88 -28.34
CA ALA A 699 23.14 11.64 -29.49
C ALA A 699 22.90 13.15 -29.39
N ASP A 700 21.76 13.58 -28.83
CA ASP A 700 21.38 15.00 -28.75
C ASP A 700 20.59 15.27 -27.46
N SER A 701 21.28 15.73 -26.41
CA SER A 701 20.64 16.12 -25.16
C SER A 701 21.50 17.05 -24.30
N THR A 702 20.87 17.99 -23.58
CA THR A 702 21.53 18.81 -22.53
C THR A 702 21.33 18.26 -21.12
N SER A 703 20.43 17.30 -20.94
CA SER A 703 20.10 16.68 -19.66
C SER A 703 19.62 15.25 -19.86
N CYS A 704 19.83 14.37 -18.89
CA CYS A 704 19.50 12.96 -19.02
C CYS A 704 18.79 12.42 -17.77
N THR A 705 17.96 11.40 -17.97
CA THR A 705 17.18 10.71 -16.94
C THR A 705 17.45 9.21 -16.99
N SER A 706 16.96 8.45 -16.01
CA SER A 706 17.07 6.99 -15.99
C SER A 706 15.68 6.33 -16.08
N PRO A 707 15.32 5.76 -17.23
CA PRO A 707 14.02 5.12 -17.47
C PRO A 707 13.62 4.08 -16.42
N TRP A 708 14.58 3.32 -15.90
CA TRP A 708 14.31 2.32 -14.86
C TRP A 708 13.85 2.95 -13.54
N MET A 709 14.36 4.14 -13.17
CA MET A 709 13.91 4.84 -11.96
C MET A 709 12.47 5.35 -12.14
N VAL A 710 12.15 5.83 -13.34
CA VAL A 710 10.79 6.25 -13.73
C VAL A 710 9.83 5.06 -13.66
N ALA A 711 10.22 3.91 -14.23
CA ALA A 711 9.44 2.68 -14.14
C ALA A 711 9.20 2.24 -12.70
N TYR A 712 10.23 2.28 -11.85
CA TYR A 712 10.08 1.97 -10.42
C TYR A 712 9.13 2.96 -9.72
N ASN A 713 9.23 4.26 -10.01
CA ASN A 713 8.33 5.26 -9.44
C ASN A 713 6.87 5.02 -9.88
N HIS A 714 6.66 4.70 -11.16
CA HIS A 714 5.34 4.33 -11.68
C HIS A 714 4.81 3.06 -11.01
N LEU A 715 5.65 2.07 -10.76
CA LEU A 715 5.31 0.86 -10.02
C LEU A 715 4.82 1.20 -8.60
N VAL A 716 5.51 2.11 -7.89
CA VAL A 716 5.09 2.56 -6.55
C VAL A 716 3.75 3.31 -6.60
N PHE A 717 3.56 4.25 -7.52
CA PHE A 717 2.26 4.94 -7.68
C PHE A 717 1.14 3.95 -8.02
N ASN A 718 1.43 2.98 -8.86
CA ASN A 718 0.46 1.95 -9.21
C ASN A 718 0.09 1.07 -8.01
N TRP A 719 1.06 0.69 -7.18
CA TRP A 719 0.79 -0.02 -5.93
C TRP A 719 -0.03 0.84 -4.94
N ILE A 720 0.28 2.13 -4.79
CA ILE A 720 -0.53 3.06 -3.99
C ILE A 720 -1.96 3.16 -4.56
N SER A 721 -2.12 3.09 -5.90
CA SER A 721 -3.41 3.21 -6.57
C SER A 721 -4.37 2.07 -6.26
N ASP A 722 -3.82 0.94 -5.80
CA ASP A 722 -4.59 -0.20 -5.34
C ASP A 722 -5.20 0.03 -3.95
N TRP A 723 -4.58 0.92 -3.17
CA TRP A 723 -5.08 1.32 -1.86
C TRP A 723 -5.96 2.56 -1.89
N HIS A 724 -5.60 3.52 -2.74
CA HIS A 724 -6.27 4.81 -2.86
C HIS A 724 -6.44 5.20 -4.34
N PRO A 725 -7.67 5.40 -4.84
CA PRO A 725 -7.91 5.76 -6.23
C PRO A 725 -7.17 7.06 -6.62
N MET A 726 -6.48 7.03 -7.77
CA MET A 726 -5.79 8.20 -8.34
C MET A 726 -5.90 8.20 -9.87
N GLN A 727 -7.13 8.09 -10.39
CA GLN A 727 -7.36 7.69 -11.79
C GLN A 727 -6.73 8.64 -12.82
N ALA A 728 -6.84 9.95 -12.61
CA ALA A 728 -6.27 10.93 -13.53
C ALA A 728 -4.73 10.87 -13.57
N LEU A 729 -4.10 10.72 -12.40
CA LEU A 729 -2.65 10.55 -12.28
C LEU A 729 -2.19 9.23 -12.89
N LYS A 730 -2.88 8.12 -12.62
CA LYS A 730 -2.59 6.80 -13.21
C LYS A 730 -2.70 6.82 -14.73
N ALA A 731 -3.78 7.39 -15.27
CA ALA A 731 -3.96 7.54 -16.71
C ALA A 731 -2.84 8.38 -17.34
N ARG A 732 -2.37 9.40 -16.62
CA ARG A 732 -1.24 10.21 -17.05
C ARG A 732 0.08 9.44 -17.05
N LEU A 733 0.40 8.73 -15.97
CA LEU A 733 1.63 7.91 -15.87
C LEU A 733 1.66 6.78 -16.91
N ALA A 734 0.50 6.22 -17.24
CA ALA A 734 0.36 5.16 -18.24
C ALA A 734 0.70 5.60 -19.67
N GLN A 735 0.61 6.89 -19.99
CA GLN A 735 0.98 7.41 -21.31
C GLN A 735 2.42 7.07 -21.67
N TRP A 736 3.30 6.98 -20.67
CA TRP A 736 4.70 6.60 -20.87
C TRP A 736 4.88 5.12 -21.22
N SER A 737 4.38 4.21 -20.38
CA SER A 737 4.60 2.78 -20.57
C SER A 737 3.83 2.23 -21.80
N VAL A 738 2.60 2.71 -22.02
CA VAL A 738 1.79 2.31 -23.19
C VAL A 738 2.35 2.94 -24.47
N GLY A 739 2.74 4.22 -24.41
CA GLY A 739 3.32 4.94 -25.54
C GLY A 739 4.64 4.35 -26.03
N ILE A 740 5.57 4.01 -25.14
CA ILE A 740 6.85 3.37 -25.52
C ILE A 740 6.62 2.07 -26.29
N VAL A 741 5.62 1.29 -25.90
CA VAL A 741 5.37 -0.02 -26.51
C VAL A 741 4.65 0.09 -27.85
N ARG A 742 3.69 1.02 -27.96
CA ARG A 742 2.71 1.02 -29.06
C ARG A 742 2.77 2.22 -29.99
N HIS A 743 3.56 3.25 -29.67
CA HIS A 743 3.63 4.43 -30.53
C HIS A 743 4.42 4.10 -31.82
N PRO A 744 3.87 4.34 -33.03
CA PRO A 744 4.51 3.94 -34.29
C PRO A 744 5.87 4.60 -34.53
N SER A 745 6.07 5.81 -34.01
CA SER A 745 7.35 6.54 -34.11
C SER A 745 8.39 6.19 -33.04
N PHE A 746 8.12 5.25 -32.12
CA PHE A 746 9.08 4.82 -31.09
C PHE A 746 9.50 3.37 -31.28
N ASN A 747 10.63 2.99 -30.69
CA ASN A 747 11.10 1.60 -30.69
C ASN A 747 11.01 1.02 -29.26
N PRO A 748 10.17 0.00 -29.04
CA PRO A 748 9.91 -0.52 -27.69
C PRO A 748 11.13 -1.18 -27.04
N TYR A 749 12.08 -1.72 -27.82
CA TYR A 749 13.29 -2.33 -27.28
C TYR A 749 14.21 -1.32 -26.58
N MET A 750 14.04 -0.02 -26.82
CA MET A 750 14.80 1.06 -26.16
C MET A 750 14.42 1.25 -24.68
N CYS A 751 13.37 0.57 -24.18
CA CYS A 751 12.98 0.64 -22.76
C CYS A 751 14.07 0.09 -21.80
N CYS A 752 15.05 -0.66 -22.32
CA CYS A 752 16.17 -1.19 -21.54
C CYS A 752 17.27 -0.17 -21.25
N SER A 753 17.15 1.07 -21.72
CA SER A 753 18.21 2.05 -21.58
C SER A 753 18.48 2.41 -20.12
N TYR A 754 19.75 2.46 -19.75
CA TYR A 754 20.16 2.95 -18.43
C TYR A 754 19.94 4.46 -18.30
N ARG A 755 20.32 5.21 -19.35
CA ARG A 755 20.02 6.65 -19.50
C ARG A 755 19.13 6.90 -20.71
N ALA A 756 18.31 7.93 -20.62
CA ALA A 756 17.55 8.46 -21.75
C ALA A 756 17.73 9.98 -21.83
N PRO A 757 17.72 10.56 -23.05
CA PRO A 757 17.80 11.99 -23.24
C PRO A 757 16.51 12.65 -22.74
N LYS A 758 16.65 13.80 -22.06
CA LYS A 758 15.56 14.52 -21.37
C LYS A 758 15.23 15.84 -22.07
N LEU A 759 16.24 16.65 -22.37
CA LEU A 759 16.09 17.98 -22.96
C LEU A 759 16.87 18.06 -24.27
N VAL A 760 16.22 18.46 -25.35
CA VAL A 760 16.86 18.64 -26.67
C VAL A 760 18.00 19.65 -26.53
N ALA A 761 19.19 19.38 -27.07
CA ALA A 761 20.35 20.22 -26.75
C ALA A 761 20.20 21.66 -27.27
N ALA A 762 19.64 21.81 -28.47
CA ALA A 762 19.47 23.11 -29.11
C ALA A 762 18.45 24.01 -28.40
N THR A 763 17.32 23.47 -27.97
CA THR A 763 16.22 24.27 -27.40
C THR A 763 16.20 24.28 -25.88
N LYS A 764 16.92 23.34 -25.24
CA LYS A 764 16.83 23.07 -23.79
C LYS A 764 15.38 22.80 -23.33
N ALA A 765 14.53 22.33 -24.24
CA ALA A 765 13.13 22.02 -23.99
C ALA A 765 12.89 20.51 -24.10
N TYR A 766 11.79 20.04 -23.50
CA TYR A 766 11.37 18.65 -23.65
C TYR A 766 11.06 18.31 -25.11
N PRO A 767 11.35 17.07 -25.54
CA PRO A 767 10.82 16.59 -26.81
C PRO A 767 9.29 16.67 -26.81
N THR A 768 8.71 17.01 -27.95
CA THR A 768 7.26 17.21 -28.13
C THR A 768 6.54 15.96 -28.65
N SER A 769 7.29 14.96 -29.12
CA SER A 769 6.76 13.70 -29.64
C SER A 769 7.72 12.53 -29.36
N PHE A 770 7.19 11.31 -29.41
CA PHE A 770 8.00 10.10 -29.35
C PHE A 770 9.02 10.00 -30.50
N GLY A 771 8.67 10.49 -31.69
CA GLY A 771 9.60 10.51 -32.83
C GLY A 771 10.82 11.41 -32.57
N GLN A 772 10.59 12.62 -32.05
CA GLN A 772 11.66 13.52 -31.63
C GLN A 772 12.49 12.93 -30.48
N TRP A 773 11.83 12.26 -29.53
CA TRP A 773 12.54 11.63 -28.43
C TRP A 773 13.42 10.47 -28.91
N LYS A 774 12.95 9.63 -29.84
CA LYS A 774 13.75 8.58 -30.48
C LYS A 774 14.97 9.16 -31.19
N SER A 775 14.82 10.27 -31.93
CA SER A 775 15.94 10.87 -32.67
C SER A 775 17.07 11.40 -31.79
N MET A 776 16.81 11.61 -30.50
CA MET A 776 17.82 12.07 -29.52
C MET A 776 18.78 10.95 -29.05
N PHE A 777 18.50 9.68 -29.39
CA PHE A 777 19.40 8.56 -29.14
C PHE A 777 20.33 8.31 -30.34
N VAL A 778 21.44 7.59 -30.15
CA VAL A 778 22.34 7.19 -31.26
C VAL A 778 21.66 6.21 -32.20
N ALA A 779 22.01 6.25 -33.50
CA ALA A 779 21.36 5.47 -34.55
C ALA A 779 21.32 3.95 -34.27
N GLY A 780 22.40 3.39 -33.70
CA GLY A 780 22.44 1.97 -33.33
C GLY A 780 21.40 1.59 -32.27
N PHE A 781 21.17 2.47 -31.29
CA PHE A 781 20.16 2.24 -30.25
C PHE A 781 18.73 2.44 -30.78
N GLN A 782 18.53 3.41 -31.68
CA GLN A 782 17.25 3.63 -32.37
C GLN A 782 16.79 2.40 -33.18
N ALA A 783 17.73 1.62 -33.72
CA ALA A 783 17.50 0.46 -34.58
C ALA A 783 17.41 -0.88 -33.83
N LYS A 784 17.48 -0.88 -32.49
CA LYS A 784 17.49 -2.10 -31.66
C LYS A 784 16.29 -3.01 -31.93
N SER A 785 16.50 -4.29 -32.17
CA SER A 785 15.43 -5.26 -32.49
C SER A 785 15.25 -6.37 -31.44
N SER A 786 16.11 -6.38 -30.41
CA SER A 786 16.09 -7.30 -29.27
C SER A 786 16.85 -6.67 -28.09
N TRP A 787 16.66 -7.18 -26.89
CA TRP A 787 17.53 -6.87 -25.76
C TRP A 787 18.80 -7.74 -25.82
N ASP A 788 19.95 -7.26 -25.32
CA ASP A 788 21.23 -7.99 -25.45
C ASP A 788 21.24 -9.25 -24.56
N GLY A 789 21.87 -10.34 -25.02
CA GLY A 789 21.66 -11.67 -24.45
C GLY A 789 20.27 -12.24 -24.80
N ASP A 790 19.68 -13.05 -23.95
CA ASP A 790 18.24 -13.41 -24.04
C ASP A 790 17.31 -12.28 -23.57
N GLY A 791 17.85 -11.09 -23.29
CA GLY A 791 17.11 -9.98 -22.71
C GLY A 791 16.76 -10.16 -21.23
N LEU A 792 17.21 -11.25 -20.61
CA LEU A 792 16.87 -11.70 -19.26
C LEU A 792 18.14 -11.90 -18.40
N SER A 793 19.31 -12.07 -19.03
CA SER A 793 20.60 -12.37 -18.40
C SER A 793 21.57 -11.19 -18.27
N SER A 794 21.12 -9.93 -18.25
CA SER A 794 22.06 -8.86 -17.88
C SER A 794 22.38 -9.00 -16.39
N THR A 795 23.60 -9.46 -16.12
CA THR A 795 24.24 -9.71 -14.82
C THR A 795 24.43 -8.45 -13.97
N GLY A 796 23.45 -7.53 -14.00
CA GLY A 796 23.46 -6.33 -13.19
C GLY A 796 22.08 -5.82 -12.79
N HIS A 797 21.11 -5.69 -13.73
CA HIS A 797 20.06 -4.70 -13.46
C HIS A 797 18.63 -4.92 -14.01
N ALA A 798 18.34 -5.94 -14.83
CA ALA A 798 16.97 -6.35 -15.19
C ALA A 798 15.99 -5.22 -15.61
N TYR A 799 16.47 -4.14 -16.26
CA TYR A 799 15.66 -2.94 -16.58
C TYR A 799 14.37 -3.24 -17.38
N PRO A 800 14.36 -4.16 -18.37
CA PRO A 800 13.12 -4.57 -19.03
C PRO A 800 12.06 -5.11 -18.05
N HIS A 801 12.45 -5.81 -16.98
CA HIS A 801 11.51 -6.32 -15.97
C HIS A 801 10.90 -5.21 -15.13
N ILE A 802 11.68 -4.18 -14.78
CA ILE A 802 11.15 -3.01 -14.04
C ILE A 802 10.12 -2.28 -14.93
N PHE A 803 10.43 -2.10 -16.21
CA PHE A 803 9.51 -1.51 -17.18
C PHE A 803 8.23 -2.35 -17.35
N ARG A 804 8.38 -3.66 -17.56
CA ARG A 804 7.27 -4.62 -17.62
C ARG A 804 6.36 -4.49 -16.42
N SER A 805 6.95 -4.36 -15.23
CA SER A 805 6.19 -4.29 -13.98
C SER A 805 5.36 -3.01 -13.87
N ALA A 806 5.90 -1.89 -14.34
CA ALA A 806 5.13 -0.65 -14.48
C ALA A 806 3.99 -0.79 -15.51
N LEU A 807 4.26 -1.43 -16.65
CA LEU A 807 3.26 -1.67 -17.70
C LEU A 807 2.11 -2.59 -17.25
N ALA A 808 2.41 -3.63 -16.46
CA ALA A 808 1.44 -4.61 -15.98
C ALA A 808 0.24 -3.97 -15.25
N HIS A 809 0.47 -2.87 -14.52
CA HIS A 809 -0.57 -2.14 -13.79
C HIS A 809 -1.36 -1.16 -14.66
N ASN A 810 -0.89 -0.94 -15.90
CA ASN A 810 -1.44 0.01 -16.86
C ASN A 810 -2.22 -0.69 -18.00
N ILE A 811 -2.51 -1.99 -17.89
CA ILE A 811 -3.24 -2.76 -18.92
C ILE A 811 -4.61 -2.17 -19.26
N ARG A 812 -5.28 -1.54 -18.28
CA ARG A 812 -6.60 -0.90 -18.45
C ARG A 812 -6.52 0.57 -18.86
N GLN A 813 -5.31 1.09 -19.09
CA GLN A 813 -5.07 2.48 -19.46
C GLN A 813 -4.88 2.60 -20.97
N ALA A 814 -4.95 3.83 -21.47
CA ALA A 814 -4.81 4.12 -22.89
C ALA A 814 -3.95 5.36 -23.15
N TYR A 815 -3.35 5.38 -24.33
CA TYR A 815 -2.60 6.51 -24.88
C TYR A 815 -3.08 6.75 -26.32
N GLY A 816 -3.90 7.78 -26.55
CA GLY A 816 -4.52 8.00 -27.86
C GLY A 816 -5.27 6.73 -28.34
N PRO A 817 -4.95 6.19 -29.52
CA PRO A 817 -5.54 4.92 -30.00
C PRO A 817 -4.92 3.68 -29.33
N ALA A 818 -3.72 3.77 -28.75
CA ALA A 818 -3.00 2.63 -28.18
C ALA A 818 -3.59 2.21 -26.83
N ARG A 819 -3.70 0.89 -26.62
CA ARG A 819 -4.26 0.30 -25.39
C ARG A 819 -3.21 -0.43 -24.58
N GLY A 820 -3.36 -0.38 -23.25
CA GLY A 820 -2.46 -1.05 -22.33
C GLY A 820 -2.44 -2.56 -22.48
N TRP A 821 -3.59 -3.20 -22.74
CA TRP A 821 -3.69 -4.64 -22.96
C TRP A 821 -2.97 -5.06 -24.26
N GLU A 822 -3.08 -4.28 -25.34
CA GLU A 822 -2.30 -4.52 -26.57
C GLU A 822 -0.78 -4.37 -26.34
N ALA A 823 -0.38 -3.40 -25.52
CA ALA A 823 1.01 -3.23 -25.12
C ALA A 823 1.51 -4.43 -24.31
N TRP A 824 0.66 -4.98 -23.44
CA TRP A 824 0.96 -6.19 -22.67
C TRP A 824 1.03 -7.45 -23.54
N ASP A 825 0.13 -7.59 -24.51
CA ASP A 825 0.15 -8.69 -25.48
C ASP A 825 1.42 -8.65 -26.34
N TRP A 826 1.79 -7.47 -26.85
CA TRP A 826 3.07 -7.28 -27.53
C TRP A 826 4.23 -7.72 -26.65
N TRP A 827 4.25 -7.32 -25.38
CA TRP A 827 5.31 -7.72 -24.45
C TRP A 827 5.39 -9.26 -24.33
N LYS A 828 4.27 -9.94 -24.08
CA LYS A 828 4.23 -11.41 -23.98
C LYS A 828 4.76 -12.09 -25.25
N SER A 829 4.37 -11.60 -26.44
CA SER A 829 4.77 -12.17 -27.73
C SER A 829 6.23 -11.92 -28.09
N ASN A 830 6.88 -10.93 -27.48
CA ASN A 830 8.24 -10.49 -27.83
C ASN A 830 9.27 -10.79 -26.73
N THR A 831 8.91 -11.52 -25.66
CA THR A 831 9.83 -11.94 -24.59
C THR A 831 9.93 -13.46 -24.48
N GLN A 832 11.15 -14.00 -24.33
CA GLN A 832 11.39 -15.45 -24.17
C GLN A 832 11.06 -15.98 -22.75
N TYR A 833 10.70 -15.12 -21.80
CA TYR A 833 10.45 -15.44 -20.39
C TYR A 833 9.44 -16.59 -20.18
N TRP A 834 8.40 -16.67 -21.01
CA TRP A 834 7.37 -17.71 -20.92
C TRP A 834 7.78 -19.06 -21.54
N THR A 835 8.95 -19.10 -22.17
CA THR A 835 9.52 -20.29 -22.82
C THR A 835 10.80 -20.78 -22.13
N GLU A 836 11.26 -20.11 -21.06
CA GLU A 836 12.45 -20.51 -20.30
C GLU A 836 12.18 -21.75 -19.44
N SER A 837 13.19 -22.61 -19.29
CA SER A 837 13.08 -23.81 -18.47
C SER A 837 12.98 -23.46 -16.98
N ALA A 838 12.12 -24.19 -16.24
CA ALA A 838 11.94 -24.02 -14.79
C ALA A 838 13.26 -24.07 -13.99
N ALA A 839 14.26 -24.82 -14.48
CA ALA A 839 15.60 -24.91 -13.88
C ALA A 839 16.36 -23.56 -13.89
N ARG A 840 16.10 -22.68 -14.87
CA ARG A 840 16.76 -21.38 -14.99
C ARG A 840 16.16 -20.36 -14.02
N LEU A 841 14.82 -20.32 -13.94
CA LEU A 841 14.09 -19.48 -12.98
C LEU A 841 14.38 -19.87 -11.52
N ALA A 842 14.74 -21.15 -11.28
CA ALA A 842 15.14 -21.64 -9.97
C ALA A 842 16.55 -21.17 -9.54
N ALA A 843 17.47 -20.86 -10.45
CA ALA A 843 18.85 -20.49 -10.10
C ALA A 843 19.00 -18.99 -9.77
N GLU A 844 18.30 -18.11 -10.51
CA GLU A 844 18.24 -16.67 -10.25
C GLU A 844 16.82 -16.14 -10.53
N PRO A 845 15.89 -16.25 -9.57
CA PRO A 845 14.52 -15.80 -9.79
C PRO A 845 14.49 -14.28 -9.98
N VAL A 846 14.24 -13.85 -11.21
CA VAL A 846 13.97 -12.44 -11.54
C VAL A 846 12.49 -12.18 -11.27
N PHE A 847 12.19 -11.60 -10.12
CA PHE A 847 10.82 -11.29 -9.71
C PHE A 847 10.23 -10.16 -10.57
N ALA A 848 9.41 -10.52 -11.54
CA ALA A 848 8.62 -9.59 -12.33
C ALA A 848 7.15 -9.58 -11.88
N TYR A 849 6.43 -8.53 -12.25
CA TYR A 849 5.02 -8.41 -11.94
C TYR A 849 4.16 -8.94 -13.09
N SER A 850 3.07 -9.60 -12.71
CA SER A 850 2.00 -10.03 -13.60
C SER A 850 0.92 -8.95 -13.66
N ALA A 851 0.18 -8.92 -14.77
CA ALA A 851 -0.99 -8.07 -14.86
C ALA A 851 -2.01 -8.51 -13.78
N PRO A 852 -2.66 -7.55 -13.08
CA PRO A 852 -3.74 -7.88 -12.17
C PRO A 852 -4.84 -8.68 -12.85
N TYR A 853 -5.61 -9.45 -12.06
CA TYR A 853 -6.82 -10.13 -12.54
C TYR A 853 -7.68 -9.19 -13.39
N ASP A 854 -8.06 -9.61 -14.60
CA ASP A 854 -8.98 -8.85 -15.44
C ASP A 854 -10.40 -9.38 -15.25
N PRO A 855 -11.30 -8.60 -14.59
CA PRO A 855 -12.69 -8.99 -14.49
C PRO A 855 -13.41 -8.86 -15.84
N VAL A 856 -12.87 -8.11 -16.82
CA VAL A 856 -13.39 -8.12 -18.20
C VAL A 856 -12.83 -9.35 -18.90
N GLN A 857 -13.66 -10.38 -19.03
CA GLN A 857 -13.28 -11.62 -19.70
C GLN A 857 -13.23 -11.45 -21.21
N ASN A 858 -14.15 -10.64 -21.74
CA ASN A 858 -14.26 -10.42 -23.18
C ASN A 858 -15.04 -9.13 -23.48
N VAL A 859 -14.66 -8.45 -24.56
CA VAL A 859 -15.48 -7.41 -25.17
C VAL A 859 -15.75 -7.81 -26.61
N LYS A 860 -16.98 -8.24 -26.89
CA LYS A 860 -17.41 -8.69 -28.21
C LYS A 860 -18.05 -7.53 -28.96
N VAL A 861 -17.43 -7.19 -30.09
CA VAL A 861 -17.93 -6.23 -31.07
C VAL A 861 -17.74 -6.85 -32.45
N THR A 862 -18.82 -7.00 -33.19
CA THR A 862 -18.80 -7.49 -34.58
C THR A 862 -18.76 -6.30 -35.54
N SER A 863 -18.22 -6.52 -36.73
CA SER A 863 -18.17 -5.48 -37.76
C SER A 863 -19.58 -5.01 -38.14
N GLY A 864 -19.87 -3.72 -37.93
CA GLY A 864 -21.18 -3.11 -38.17
C GLY A 864 -22.10 -3.02 -36.95
N ASP A 865 -21.68 -3.46 -35.75
CA ASP A 865 -22.50 -3.35 -34.54
C ASP A 865 -22.57 -1.90 -34.03
N THR A 866 -23.77 -1.48 -33.62
CA THR A 866 -24.06 -0.22 -32.90
C THR A 866 -24.08 -0.43 -31.38
N PHE A 867 -23.65 -1.61 -30.92
CA PHE A 867 -23.57 -1.97 -29.51
C PHE A 867 -22.36 -2.88 -29.24
N ALA A 868 -21.92 -2.94 -27.98
CA ALA A 868 -20.87 -3.85 -27.52
C ALA A 868 -21.40 -4.75 -26.42
N ILE A 869 -20.98 -6.02 -26.43
CA ILE A 869 -21.25 -6.97 -25.34
C ILE A 869 -19.99 -7.12 -24.51
N ILE A 870 -20.07 -6.75 -23.24
CA ILE A 870 -18.98 -6.87 -22.28
C ILE A 870 -19.28 -8.06 -21.38
N GLU A 871 -18.49 -9.12 -21.49
CA GLU A 871 -18.50 -10.25 -20.55
C GLU A 871 -17.63 -9.89 -19.35
N TYR A 872 -18.25 -9.75 -18.19
CA TYR A 872 -17.60 -9.29 -16.96
C TYR A 872 -17.85 -10.28 -15.83
N THR A 873 -16.80 -10.63 -15.10
CA THR A 873 -16.87 -11.45 -13.89
C THR A 873 -16.98 -10.54 -12.67
N LYS A 874 -18.18 -10.50 -12.10
CA LYS A 874 -18.47 -9.86 -10.84
C LYS A 874 -17.61 -10.43 -9.71
N PRO A 875 -17.12 -9.56 -8.81
CA PRO A 875 -16.53 -9.98 -7.54
C PRO A 875 -17.46 -10.88 -6.75
N ARG A 876 -18.76 -10.55 -6.74
CA ARG A 876 -19.79 -11.33 -6.04
C ARG A 876 -20.96 -11.71 -6.93
N ALA A 877 -21.52 -12.88 -6.64
CA ALA A 877 -22.71 -13.37 -7.32
C ALA A 877 -23.96 -12.61 -6.91
N ASP A 878 -24.02 -11.96 -5.75
CA ASP A 878 -25.23 -11.34 -5.19
C ASP A 878 -25.22 -9.80 -5.26
N GLU A 879 -24.28 -9.19 -5.99
CA GLU A 879 -24.20 -7.74 -6.15
C GLU A 879 -24.71 -7.26 -7.51
N ALA A 880 -25.35 -6.09 -7.50
CA ALA A 880 -25.65 -5.34 -8.71
C ALA A 880 -24.40 -4.54 -9.11
N CYS A 881 -24.09 -4.58 -10.39
CA CYS A 881 -23.07 -3.74 -11.02
C CYS A 881 -23.76 -2.70 -11.89
N SER A 882 -23.00 -1.72 -12.34
CA SER A 882 -23.48 -0.73 -13.30
C SER A 882 -22.48 -0.56 -14.43
N VAL A 883 -22.98 -0.28 -15.63
CA VAL A 883 -22.17 0.14 -16.77
C VAL A 883 -22.63 1.50 -17.22
N ASN A 884 -21.71 2.45 -17.24
CA ASN A 884 -21.98 3.86 -17.56
C ASN A 884 -23.15 4.42 -16.73
N GLY A 885 -23.25 4.00 -15.46
CA GLY A 885 -24.32 4.41 -14.54
C GLY A 885 -25.64 3.63 -14.64
N ALA A 886 -25.81 2.76 -15.64
CA ALA A 886 -26.99 1.91 -15.76
C ALA A 886 -26.77 0.57 -15.03
N SER A 887 -27.62 0.25 -14.06
CA SER A 887 -27.50 -0.99 -13.28
C SER A 887 -27.98 -2.22 -14.07
N ASP A 888 -27.32 -3.37 -13.88
CA ASP A 888 -27.78 -4.67 -14.38
C ASP A 888 -28.81 -5.36 -13.46
N GLY A 889 -29.15 -4.76 -12.33
CA GLY A 889 -29.95 -5.39 -11.28
C GLY A 889 -29.18 -6.44 -10.47
N VAL A 890 -29.79 -6.98 -9.42
CA VAL A 890 -29.20 -8.07 -8.64
C VAL A 890 -29.45 -9.39 -9.37
N THR A 891 -28.40 -10.00 -9.91
CA THR A 891 -28.44 -11.31 -10.57
C THR A 891 -27.53 -12.27 -9.82
N ASN A 892 -28.00 -13.48 -9.45
CA ASN A 892 -27.23 -14.50 -8.71
C ASN A 892 -26.08 -15.15 -9.51
N SER A 893 -25.55 -14.47 -10.53
CA SER A 893 -24.50 -14.97 -11.42
C SER A 893 -23.24 -14.14 -11.26
N ARG A 894 -22.09 -14.80 -11.10
CA ARG A 894 -20.79 -14.11 -11.13
C ARG A 894 -20.44 -13.59 -12.52
N THR A 895 -20.79 -14.29 -13.58
CA THR A 895 -20.54 -13.77 -14.94
C THR A 895 -21.79 -13.04 -15.41
N VAL A 896 -21.62 -11.78 -15.80
CA VAL A 896 -22.67 -10.95 -16.40
C VAL A 896 -22.26 -10.43 -17.76
N ARG A 897 -23.26 -10.10 -18.56
CA ARG A 897 -23.08 -9.49 -19.86
C ARG A 897 -23.72 -8.11 -19.86
N PHE A 898 -22.92 -7.07 -20.03
CA PHE A 898 -23.44 -5.73 -20.23
C PHE A 898 -23.56 -5.46 -21.72
N VAL A 899 -24.70 -4.88 -22.12
CA VAL A 899 -24.91 -4.41 -23.49
C VAL A 899 -24.81 -2.89 -23.47
N VAL A 900 -23.82 -2.35 -24.18
CA VAL A 900 -23.63 -0.90 -24.34
C VAL A 900 -24.14 -0.52 -25.71
N SER A 901 -25.28 0.16 -25.77
CA SER A 901 -25.96 0.56 -27.02
C SER A 901 -25.62 2.00 -27.44
N GLY A 902 -25.95 2.37 -28.68
CA GLY A 902 -25.82 3.74 -29.19
C GLY A 902 -24.45 4.10 -29.78
N LEU A 903 -23.69 3.10 -30.23
CA LEU A 903 -22.38 3.30 -30.86
C LEU A 903 -22.53 3.76 -32.32
N ALA A 904 -21.68 4.71 -32.72
CA ALA A 904 -21.55 5.10 -34.12
C ALA A 904 -20.51 4.23 -34.83
N PRO A 905 -20.75 3.74 -36.06
CA PRO A 905 -19.75 2.98 -36.82
C PRO A 905 -18.45 3.77 -37.00
N GLY A 906 -17.31 3.08 -36.91
CA GLY A 906 -15.99 3.72 -37.02
C GLY A 906 -15.58 4.54 -35.80
N THR A 907 -16.35 4.48 -34.69
CA THR A 907 -16.00 5.15 -33.44
C THR A 907 -15.56 4.17 -32.37
N SER A 908 -14.66 4.66 -31.52
CA SER A 908 -14.22 3.96 -30.31
C SER A 908 -15.18 4.22 -29.16
N GLY A 909 -15.62 3.17 -28.46
CA GLY A 909 -16.50 3.24 -27.30
C GLY A 909 -15.79 2.90 -26.00
N ASP A 910 -16.28 3.47 -24.89
CA ASP A 910 -15.82 3.19 -23.52
C ASP A 910 -17.00 2.82 -22.63
N ALA A 911 -16.79 1.85 -21.75
CA ALA A 911 -17.68 1.53 -20.64
C ALA A 911 -16.93 1.62 -19.32
N LEU A 912 -17.53 2.32 -18.37
CA LEU A 912 -17.15 2.29 -16.97
C LEU A 912 -18.05 1.30 -16.25
N ILE A 913 -17.49 0.14 -15.93
CA ILE A 913 -18.13 -0.89 -15.12
C ILE A 913 -17.82 -0.57 -13.67
N SER A 914 -18.85 -0.40 -12.85
CA SER A 914 -18.71 -0.17 -11.42
C SER A 914 -19.52 -1.19 -10.66
N CYS A 915 -18.83 -2.03 -9.89
CA CYS A 915 -19.44 -2.90 -8.90
C CYS A 915 -19.05 -2.44 -7.50
N PRO A 916 -19.96 -2.50 -6.51
CA PRO A 916 -19.66 -2.10 -5.14
C PRO A 916 -18.42 -2.80 -4.57
N SER A 917 -18.30 -4.11 -4.82
CA SER A 917 -17.25 -4.99 -4.30
C SER A 917 -16.08 -5.18 -5.27
N ASP A 918 -15.97 -4.41 -6.38
CA ASP A 918 -14.83 -4.56 -7.30
C ASP A 918 -13.54 -4.16 -6.58
N PRO A 919 -12.58 -5.08 -6.35
CA PRO A 919 -11.32 -4.74 -5.72
C PRO A 919 -10.55 -3.69 -6.53
N PHE A 920 -10.80 -3.59 -7.84
CA PHE A 920 -10.20 -2.61 -8.74
C PHE A 920 -10.97 -1.30 -8.86
N GLY A 921 -12.11 -1.16 -8.18
CA GLY A 921 -12.93 0.05 -8.21
C GLY A 921 -13.78 0.15 -9.47
N VAL A 922 -13.51 1.13 -10.34
CA VAL A 922 -14.20 1.26 -11.63
C VAL A 922 -13.34 0.63 -12.70
N THR A 923 -13.87 -0.39 -13.36
CA THR A 923 -13.21 -1.08 -14.46
C THR A 923 -13.62 -0.42 -15.79
N ARG A 924 -12.64 0.12 -16.52
CA ARG A 924 -12.85 0.66 -17.86
C ARG A 924 -12.67 -0.45 -18.91
N ALA A 925 -13.72 -0.72 -19.67
CA ALA A 925 -13.67 -1.54 -20.89
C ALA A 925 -13.68 -0.63 -22.11
N TRP A 926 -12.91 -0.97 -23.13
CA TRP A 926 -12.77 -0.20 -24.36
C TRP A 926 -12.92 -1.09 -25.59
N TRP A 927 -13.51 -0.56 -26.66
CA TRP A 927 -13.63 -1.25 -27.95
C TRP A 927 -13.66 -0.28 -29.13
N ASN A 928 -13.53 -0.82 -30.35
CA ASN A 928 -13.69 -0.08 -31.59
C ASN A 928 -14.74 -0.77 -32.48
N THR A 929 -15.60 0.03 -33.11
CA THR A 929 -16.55 -0.45 -34.12
C THR A 929 -15.89 -0.30 -35.50
N THR A 930 -15.80 -1.37 -36.30
CA THR A 930 -15.36 -1.25 -37.70
C THR A 930 -16.48 -0.71 -38.59
N GLU A 931 -16.13 -0.16 -39.76
CA GLU A 931 -17.10 0.39 -40.72
C GLU A 931 -18.27 -0.57 -40.99
N ALA A 932 -19.47 0.01 -41.16
CA ALA A 932 -20.68 -0.73 -41.45
C ALA A 932 -20.56 -1.47 -42.78
N ALA A 933 -20.53 -2.81 -42.74
CA ALA A 933 -20.70 -3.61 -43.93
C ALA A 933 -22.20 -3.73 -44.24
N SER A 934 -22.60 -3.35 -45.45
CA SER A 934 -23.92 -3.67 -46.00
C SER A 934 -24.08 -5.18 -46.14
N GLY A 935 -25.18 -5.74 -45.61
CA GLY A 935 -25.50 -7.16 -45.70
C GLY A 935 -26.70 -7.56 -44.82
N THR A 936 -27.06 -8.84 -44.89
CA THR A 936 -28.12 -9.47 -44.09
C THR A 936 -27.51 -10.38 -43.00
N GLY A 937 -28.26 -10.61 -41.91
CA GLY A 937 -27.87 -11.49 -40.81
C GLY A 937 -29.03 -12.36 -40.36
N TRP A 938 -28.76 -13.49 -39.70
CA TRP A 938 -29.81 -14.46 -39.34
C TRP A 938 -30.18 -14.37 -37.85
N TYR A 939 -31.48 -14.35 -37.56
CA TYR A 939 -32.01 -14.50 -36.21
C TYR A 939 -32.74 -15.84 -36.07
N THR A 940 -32.39 -16.64 -35.07
CA THR A 940 -33.00 -17.95 -34.82
C THR A 940 -33.72 -17.98 -33.48
N TRP A 941 -34.93 -18.56 -33.43
CA TRP A 941 -35.73 -18.68 -32.20
C TRP A 941 -36.65 -19.90 -32.24
N LYS A 942 -37.21 -20.25 -31.08
CA LYS A 942 -38.25 -21.27 -30.91
C LYS A 942 -39.46 -20.67 -30.21
N ALA A 943 -40.64 -20.85 -30.78
CA ALA A 943 -41.91 -20.39 -30.21
C ALA A 943 -43.08 -21.23 -30.72
N ALA A 944 -43.97 -21.66 -29.82
CA ALA A 944 -45.11 -22.50 -30.19
C ALA A 944 -46.28 -21.69 -30.78
N GLY A 945 -46.85 -22.20 -31.87
CA GLY A 945 -48.00 -21.62 -32.57
C GLY A 945 -47.64 -20.47 -33.52
N ARG A 946 -48.66 -19.86 -34.13
CA ARG A 946 -48.48 -18.80 -35.12
C ARG A 946 -47.83 -17.56 -34.50
N THR A 947 -46.61 -17.26 -34.94
CA THR A 947 -45.68 -16.34 -34.30
C THR A 947 -45.25 -15.24 -35.26
N ARG A 948 -45.22 -13.99 -34.80
CA ARG A 948 -44.72 -12.83 -35.52
C ARG A 948 -43.41 -12.35 -34.88
N LEU A 949 -42.34 -12.30 -35.65
CA LEU A 949 -41.09 -11.65 -35.26
C LEU A 949 -41.13 -10.20 -35.74
N ARG A 950 -41.14 -9.23 -34.83
CA ARG A 950 -40.92 -7.81 -35.16
C ARG A 950 -39.46 -7.45 -34.99
N TYR A 951 -38.96 -6.56 -35.83
CA TYR A 951 -37.59 -6.05 -35.74
C TYR A 951 -37.51 -4.55 -36.01
N GLY A 952 -36.61 -3.87 -35.31
CA GLY A 952 -36.60 -2.41 -35.20
C GLY A 952 -35.25 -1.83 -34.80
N SER A 953 -35.08 -0.54 -35.05
CA SER A 953 -33.92 0.24 -34.59
C SER A 953 -34.08 0.77 -33.16
N ALA A 954 -35.28 0.75 -32.59
CA ALA A 954 -35.56 1.13 -31.19
C ALA A 954 -36.61 0.20 -30.56
N PRO A 955 -36.69 0.09 -29.21
CA PRO A 955 -37.63 -0.82 -28.52
C PRO A 955 -39.10 -0.54 -28.82
N GLU A 956 -39.40 0.70 -29.22
CA GLU A 956 -40.75 1.20 -29.49
C GLU A 956 -41.02 1.41 -30.99
N SER A 957 -40.00 1.29 -31.85
CA SER A 957 -40.07 1.57 -33.29
C SER A 957 -39.67 0.37 -34.12
N TRP A 958 -40.66 -0.33 -34.66
CA TRP A 958 -40.52 -1.54 -35.47
C TRP A 958 -40.57 -1.19 -36.95
N ILE A 959 -39.53 -1.56 -37.70
CA ILE A 959 -39.39 -1.21 -39.12
C ILE A 959 -39.72 -2.39 -40.04
N GLY A 960 -39.93 -3.58 -39.49
CA GLY A 960 -40.45 -4.72 -40.22
C GLY A 960 -40.88 -5.87 -39.31
N ALA A 961 -41.56 -6.85 -39.89
CA ALA A 961 -41.99 -8.04 -39.20
C ALA A 961 -42.08 -9.24 -40.16
N THR A 962 -41.83 -10.43 -39.63
CA THR A 962 -41.96 -11.70 -40.36
C THR A 962 -42.90 -12.63 -39.59
N GLU A 963 -43.89 -13.22 -40.27
CA GLU A 963 -44.84 -14.15 -39.68
C GLU A 963 -44.55 -15.61 -40.04
N TYR A 964 -44.73 -16.48 -39.07
CA TYR A 964 -44.53 -17.93 -39.20
C TYR A 964 -45.75 -18.67 -38.65
N ALA A 965 -46.14 -19.75 -39.33
CA ALA A 965 -47.30 -20.56 -38.97
C ALA A 965 -47.10 -21.38 -37.68
N ASP A 966 -45.89 -21.92 -37.45
CA ASP A 966 -45.47 -22.56 -36.20
C ASP A 966 -43.94 -22.59 -36.13
N CYS A 967 -43.36 -22.16 -35.00
CA CYS A 967 -41.91 -22.16 -34.76
C CYS A 967 -41.50 -23.09 -33.61
N SER A 968 -42.33 -24.08 -33.26
CA SER A 968 -42.08 -25.02 -32.17
C SER A 968 -40.75 -25.77 -32.33
N ASN A 969 -40.35 -26.07 -33.57
CA ASN A 969 -39.13 -26.81 -33.90
C ASN A 969 -37.93 -25.92 -34.28
N GLY A 970 -38.09 -24.59 -34.26
CA GLY A 970 -37.07 -23.61 -34.61
C GLY A 970 -37.32 -22.94 -35.95
N CYS A 971 -37.32 -21.62 -35.95
CA CYS A 971 -37.43 -20.77 -37.13
C CYS A 971 -36.19 -19.87 -37.25
N ALA A 972 -35.88 -19.48 -38.47
CA ALA A 972 -34.88 -18.48 -38.78
C ALA A 972 -35.50 -17.39 -39.67
N ALA A 973 -35.11 -16.14 -39.41
CA ALA A 973 -35.44 -14.99 -40.24
C ALA A 973 -34.14 -14.34 -40.71
N GLU A 974 -34.07 -14.07 -42.02
CA GLU A 974 -33.08 -13.16 -42.56
C GLU A 974 -33.50 -11.73 -42.22
N LEU A 975 -32.63 -11.02 -41.52
CA LEU A 975 -32.87 -9.67 -41.05
C LEU A 975 -31.82 -8.73 -41.68
N PRO A 976 -32.21 -7.51 -42.07
CA PRO A 976 -31.24 -6.48 -42.44
C PRO A 976 -30.23 -6.23 -41.31
N LYS A 977 -28.93 -6.14 -41.62
CA LYS A 977 -27.96 -5.66 -40.62
C LYS A 977 -28.26 -4.20 -40.25
N GLY A 978 -28.07 -3.83 -38.97
CA GLY A 978 -28.40 -2.50 -38.44
C GLY A 978 -29.69 -2.42 -37.61
N LEU A 979 -30.32 -3.56 -37.32
CA LEU A 979 -31.43 -3.67 -36.37
C LEU A 979 -30.90 -3.83 -34.94
N ASN A 980 -31.51 -3.10 -33.99
CA ASN A 980 -31.06 -3.09 -32.60
C ASN A 980 -31.94 -3.97 -31.70
N TYR A 981 -33.19 -4.20 -32.09
CA TYR A 981 -34.17 -4.93 -31.28
C TYR A 981 -35.00 -5.90 -32.11
N VAL A 982 -35.37 -7.01 -31.47
CA VAL A 982 -36.38 -7.97 -31.94
C VAL A 982 -37.41 -8.24 -30.85
N ARG A 983 -38.63 -8.55 -31.26
CA ARG A 983 -39.71 -8.98 -30.38
C ARG A 983 -40.45 -10.16 -31.00
N VAL A 984 -40.62 -11.22 -30.23
CA VAL A 984 -41.39 -12.40 -30.62
C VAL A 984 -42.80 -12.27 -30.05
N GLU A 985 -43.80 -12.18 -30.92
CA GLU A 985 -45.22 -12.00 -30.57
C GLU A 985 -46.01 -13.25 -30.98
N ARG A 986 -46.86 -13.76 -30.09
CA ARG A 986 -47.90 -14.72 -30.52
C ARG A 986 -49.02 -13.94 -31.18
N SER A 987 -49.48 -14.40 -32.33
CA SER A 987 -50.57 -13.73 -33.08
C SER A 987 -51.85 -13.48 -32.26
N ASN A 988 -52.07 -14.25 -31.19
CA ASN A 988 -53.23 -14.15 -30.29
C ASN A 988 -52.87 -13.90 -28.80
N GLY A 989 -51.66 -13.41 -28.46
CA GLY A 989 -51.21 -13.29 -27.06
C GLY A 989 -50.37 -12.05 -26.74
N ALA A 990 -50.05 -11.87 -25.45
CA ALA A 990 -49.19 -10.79 -24.96
C ALA A 990 -47.78 -10.86 -25.60
N ALA A 991 -47.21 -9.69 -25.89
CA ALA A 991 -45.87 -9.56 -26.47
C ALA A 991 -44.82 -10.24 -25.58
N GLY A 992 -43.92 -11.02 -26.18
CA GLY A 992 -42.72 -11.50 -25.51
C GLY A 992 -41.76 -10.35 -25.16
N PRO A 993 -40.73 -10.61 -24.34
CA PRO A 993 -39.73 -9.60 -23.99
C PRO A 993 -39.06 -9.04 -25.26
N ILE A 994 -38.75 -7.74 -25.23
CA ILE A 994 -37.91 -7.11 -26.24
C ILE A 994 -36.49 -7.58 -26.00
N LEU A 995 -35.87 -8.17 -27.01
CA LEU A 995 -34.50 -8.68 -26.93
C LEU A 995 -33.60 -7.84 -27.84
N PRO A 996 -32.39 -7.44 -27.38
CA PRO A 996 -31.39 -6.90 -28.29
C PRO A 996 -30.98 -7.98 -29.31
N VAL A 997 -30.74 -7.58 -30.56
CA VAL A 997 -30.42 -8.54 -31.62
C VAL A 997 -28.99 -9.04 -31.45
N ALA A 998 -28.81 -10.33 -31.16
CA ALA A 998 -27.53 -11.00 -31.32
C ALA A 998 -27.52 -11.67 -32.71
N ILE A 999 -27.02 -10.96 -33.72
CA ILE A 999 -26.84 -11.49 -35.07
C ILE A 999 -25.65 -12.46 -35.05
N ARG A 1000 -25.80 -13.64 -35.66
CA ARG A 1000 -24.67 -14.53 -35.96
C ARG A 1000 -24.34 -14.48 -37.44
#